data_AF-A0AAW0B0Q3-F1
#
_entry.id   AF-A0AAW0B0Q3-F1
#
_cell.length_a   1.000
_cell.length_b   1.000
_cell.length_c   1.000
_cell.angle_alpha   90.00
_cell.angle_beta   90.00
_cell.angle_gamma   90.00
#
_symmetry.space_group_name_H-M   'P 1'
#
loop_
_entity.id
_entity.type
_entity.pdbx_description
1 polymer ?
#
loop_
_entity_poly.entity_id
_entity_poly.type
_entity_poly.pdbx_seq_one_letter_code
_entity_poly.pdbx_strand_id
1 'polypeptide(L)'
;MQCGRSEYLSDEKRCEGKGQDVCNWDRRYRRCNGCTFINFRDPHKTPLSQVPIEVQIRWATKASLEIAKKDNTAAHLECTGPSCHGSNAQGQPRRANKECARLYCATCCRAAGGCSKHSSRVEESGVTSSSDSSGDSRRYARALSEDYSRGWLGARLEGLQESRSRAEVEDDLAKNVVQVLVWFKGAPQPPKSFTTKGEDGKLVVSNIPALSAVVQDGFICVLLPSSPPSWTIYDSRLPITISPGFPILLKALDVEICFNLDLNAALVASVPVASAAATPSIPSPALPVAPAAASDNNARNTALVNSYASVDARLDQFPHRFASDMVPKMEALLSSRSETLSVEAAYGLTFDKIPYVMKTVYKHINIYNLAKKFGILDEVAVFGRSPNGTWAKVVRRVDELRKGPAPAILNLTQGSLTVGDMNAAFNPSESGPQNTVFVDESTRSESVSALISYYQSNNDGILVDFRPPALDASQPVTILEECAWWGSKFMGSFQLPGQPDELVIAVKRMYDDDARVVWLEGARASELNRLCDEFRKRAEDMNVQLPDFEVAAICLITDTESEKLSLAQPWRHGTRVDMINFDATRIWFAQALTALSHYTYEASNFNSVYVDFEGFFISTGYRIFDSRTHVKDIKSNLCGSDFLGSMGASAVEGFHMNHKCNDYCVALKLGNLAQLFCIFPSYSFLL
;
A
#
# COMPACT_ATOMS: atom_id res chain seq x y z
N MET A 1 16.13 -27.50 5.25
CA MET A 1 17.56 -27.14 5.20
C MET A 1 18.03 -26.66 6.57
N GLN A 2 19.14 -27.17 7.10
CA GLN A 2 19.65 -26.84 8.45
C GLN A 2 20.71 -25.71 8.43
N CYS A 3 20.39 -24.52 7.92
CA CYS A 3 21.33 -23.38 7.99
C CYS A 3 21.45 -22.92 9.47
N GLY A 4 22.66 -22.95 10.05
CA GLY A 4 22.92 -22.46 11.42
C GLY A 4 23.79 -23.37 12.31
N ARG A 5 23.96 -24.66 11.98
CA ARG A 5 24.87 -25.54 12.74
C ARG A 5 26.33 -25.22 12.42
N SER A 6 27.18 -25.28 13.44
CA SER A 6 28.60 -24.90 13.35
C SER A 6 29.39 -25.71 12.31
N GLU A 7 28.99 -26.95 12.06
CA GLU A 7 29.60 -27.86 11.06
C GLU A 7 29.36 -27.42 9.60
N TYR A 8 28.30 -26.65 9.34
CA TYR A 8 27.96 -26.15 8.01
C TYR A 8 28.38 -24.69 7.78
N LEU A 9 29.12 -24.10 8.73
CA LEU A 9 29.58 -22.72 8.64
C LEU A 9 31.04 -22.66 8.20
N SER A 10 31.36 -21.72 7.30
CA SER A 10 32.71 -21.41 6.88
C SER A 10 33.55 -20.87 8.05
N ASP A 11 34.86 -20.77 7.81
CA ASP A 11 35.74 -20.02 8.70
C ASP A 11 35.25 -18.60 8.94
N GLU A 12 35.52 -18.11 10.16
CA GLU A 12 35.17 -16.77 10.60
C GLU A 12 35.94 -15.72 9.80
N LYS A 13 35.22 -14.75 9.25
CA LYS A 13 35.78 -13.64 8.47
C LYS A 13 35.29 -12.31 9.04
N ARG A 14 36.10 -11.26 8.89
CA ARG A 14 35.73 -9.89 9.25
C ARG A 14 35.05 -9.22 8.06
N CYS A 15 33.94 -8.52 8.30
CA CYS A 15 33.22 -7.83 7.23
C CYS A 15 33.88 -6.49 6.89
N GLU A 16 34.27 -6.33 5.63
CA GLU A 16 34.92 -5.12 5.13
C GLU A 16 33.91 -4.02 4.69
N GLY A 17 32.64 -4.10 5.10
CA GLY A 17 31.60 -3.13 4.72
C GLY A 17 31.21 -3.16 3.24
N LYS A 18 31.52 -4.26 2.52
CA LYS A 18 31.19 -4.44 1.09
C LYS A 18 29.73 -4.89 0.84
N GLY A 19 29.00 -5.20 1.91
CA GLY A 19 27.64 -5.73 1.89
C GLY A 19 26.55 -4.67 1.66
N GLN A 20 25.30 -5.07 1.87
CA GLN A 20 24.14 -4.18 1.77
C GLN A 20 24.03 -3.23 2.98
N ASP A 21 24.59 -3.62 4.13
CA ASP A 21 24.56 -2.84 5.37
C ASP A 21 25.98 -2.43 5.78
N VAL A 22 26.23 -1.12 5.82
CA VAL A 22 27.51 -0.52 6.21
C VAL A 22 27.82 -0.69 7.69
N CYS A 23 26.79 -0.82 8.53
CA CYS A 23 26.93 -1.06 9.97
C CYS A 23 27.36 -2.49 10.28
N ASN A 24 27.56 -3.34 9.26
CA ASN A 24 28.24 -4.61 9.41
C ASN A 24 29.75 -4.50 9.29
N TRP A 25 30.32 -3.31 9.00
CA TRP A 25 31.77 -3.12 8.98
C TRP A 25 32.39 -3.58 10.31
N ASP A 26 33.52 -4.29 10.22
CA ASP A 26 34.27 -4.83 11.35
C ASP A 26 33.69 -6.05 12.08
N ARG A 27 32.39 -6.35 11.89
CA ARG A 27 31.77 -7.51 12.52
C ARG A 27 32.34 -8.81 12.00
N ARG A 28 32.44 -9.81 12.87
CA ARG A 28 32.84 -11.16 12.47
C ARG A 28 31.64 -11.97 12.03
N TYR A 29 31.80 -12.71 10.93
CA TYR A 29 30.74 -13.55 10.38
C TYR A 29 31.27 -14.89 9.87
N ARG A 30 30.38 -15.88 9.81
CA ARG A 30 30.57 -17.14 9.08
C ARG A 30 29.49 -17.26 8.01
N ARG A 31 29.82 -17.81 6.84
CA ARG A 31 28.84 -18.11 5.80
C ARG A 31 28.38 -19.55 5.92
N CYS A 32 27.13 -19.82 5.63
CA CYS A 32 26.71 -21.20 5.42
C CYS A 32 27.36 -21.75 4.14
N ASN A 33 27.88 -22.98 4.18
CA ASN A 33 28.50 -23.61 3.02
C ASN A 33 27.45 -24.06 1.98
N GLY A 34 26.20 -24.28 2.40
CA GLY A 34 25.09 -24.73 1.54
C GLY A 34 24.08 -23.66 1.14
N CYS A 35 24.16 -22.44 1.67
CA CYS A 35 23.18 -21.37 1.39
C CYS A 35 23.85 -19.97 1.46
N THR A 36 23.17 -18.92 0.99
CA THR A 36 23.71 -17.54 1.02
C THR A 36 23.66 -16.87 2.40
N PHE A 37 23.21 -17.59 3.43
CA PHE A 37 23.07 -17.10 4.79
C PHE A 37 24.42 -16.72 5.42
N ILE A 38 24.43 -15.57 6.12
CA ILE A 38 25.58 -15.04 6.84
C ILE A 38 25.23 -14.95 8.32
N ASN A 39 25.95 -15.68 9.16
CA ASN A 39 25.82 -15.64 10.61
C ASN A 39 26.84 -14.68 11.20
N PHE A 40 26.38 -13.54 11.74
CA PHE A 40 27.24 -12.58 12.44
C PHE A 40 27.36 -12.95 13.92
N ARG A 41 28.58 -13.00 14.43
CA ARG A 41 28.85 -13.39 15.82
C ARG A 41 28.50 -12.30 16.82
N ASP A 42 28.79 -11.05 16.46
CA ASP A 42 28.51 -9.91 17.32
C ASP A 42 27.03 -9.55 17.21
N PRO A 43 26.21 -9.53 18.27
CA PRO A 43 24.77 -9.28 18.16
C PRO A 43 24.46 -7.83 17.75
N HIS A 44 25.32 -6.89 18.12
CA HIS A 44 25.13 -5.48 17.84
C HIS A 44 25.78 -5.07 16.51
N LYS A 45 25.11 -4.21 15.76
CA LYS A 45 25.68 -3.58 14.57
C LYS A 45 26.71 -2.53 14.99
N THR A 46 27.76 -2.36 14.20
CA THR A 46 28.77 -1.32 14.41
C THR A 46 28.10 0.04 14.24
N PRO A 47 28.13 0.93 15.25
CA PRO A 47 27.58 2.28 15.13
C PRO A 47 28.17 3.00 13.92
N LEU A 48 27.35 3.72 13.17
CA LEU A 48 27.79 4.39 11.95
C LEU A 48 28.95 5.38 12.20
N SER A 49 28.98 6.01 13.37
CA SER A 49 30.08 6.90 13.81
C SER A 49 31.43 6.20 13.99
N GLN A 50 31.43 4.88 14.18
CA GLN A 50 32.64 4.07 14.32
C GLN A 50 33.11 3.46 12.98
N VAL A 51 32.29 3.56 11.93
CA VAL A 51 32.68 3.09 10.60
C VAL A 51 33.59 4.13 9.93
N PRO A 52 34.77 3.76 9.41
CA PRO A 52 35.66 4.69 8.73
C PRO A 52 34.95 5.39 7.57
N ILE A 53 35.22 6.69 7.44
CA ILE A 53 34.52 7.57 6.48
C ILE A 53 34.66 7.07 5.04
N GLU A 54 35.77 6.43 4.70
CA GLU A 54 36.07 5.90 3.36
C GLU A 54 35.15 4.71 3.04
N VAL A 55 34.81 3.91 4.04
CA VAL A 55 33.86 2.79 3.91
C VAL A 55 32.45 3.33 3.76
N GLN A 56 32.09 4.37 4.51
CA GLN A 56 30.81 5.05 4.38
C GLN A 56 30.63 5.67 2.98
N ILE A 57 31.65 6.37 2.47
CA ILE A 57 31.65 6.96 1.12
C ILE A 57 31.51 5.87 0.05
N ARG A 58 32.26 4.76 0.19
CA ARG A 58 32.18 3.63 -0.76
C ARG A 58 30.79 3.00 -0.77
N TRP A 59 30.19 2.80 0.39
CA TRP A 59 28.84 2.27 0.51
C TRP A 59 27.80 3.22 -0.08
N ALA A 60 27.87 4.52 0.23
CA ALA A 60 26.98 5.55 -0.30
C ALA A 60 27.05 5.64 -1.84
N THR A 61 28.27 5.55 -2.39
CA THR A 61 28.50 5.51 -3.85
C THR A 61 27.85 4.28 -4.45
N LYS A 62 28.04 3.09 -3.87
CA LYS A 62 27.43 1.84 -4.34
C LYS A 62 25.91 1.87 -4.26
N ALA A 63 25.33 2.37 -3.16
CA ALA A 63 23.89 2.50 -2.98
C ALA A 63 23.28 3.45 -4.03
N SER A 64 23.92 4.60 -4.27
CA SER A 64 23.50 5.56 -5.30
C SER A 64 23.55 4.93 -6.70
N LEU A 65 24.57 4.12 -6.99
CA LEU A 65 24.68 3.40 -8.26
C LEU A 65 23.61 2.31 -8.43
N GLU A 66 23.23 1.59 -7.36
CA GLU A 66 22.16 0.59 -7.41
C GLU A 66 20.79 1.23 -7.61
N ILE A 67 20.53 2.38 -6.99
CA ILE A 67 19.31 3.18 -7.24
C ILE A 67 19.27 3.60 -8.71
N ALA A 68 20.36 4.17 -9.22
CA ALA A 68 20.48 4.56 -10.62
C ALA A 68 20.33 3.37 -11.60
N LYS A 69 20.77 2.16 -11.22
CA LYS A 69 20.55 0.94 -12.03
C LYS A 69 19.07 0.57 -12.11
N LYS A 70 18.33 0.65 -11.00
CA LYS A 70 16.90 0.27 -10.93
C LYS A 70 16.00 1.19 -11.73
N ASP A 71 16.35 2.47 -11.82
CA ASP A 71 15.48 3.45 -12.46
C ASP A 71 15.42 3.36 -13.99
N ASN A 72 16.21 2.49 -14.65
CA ASN A 72 16.29 2.22 -16.10
C ASN A 72 16.38 3.44 -17.05
N THR A 73 16.33 4.65 -16.49
CA THR A 73 16.35 5.97 -17.13
C THR A 73 17.60 6.74 -16.74
N ALA A 74 18.43 6.20 -15.84
CA ALA A 74 19.69 6.82 -15.49
C ALA A 74 20.68 6.72 -16.66
N ALA A 75 21.09 7.91 -17.10
CA ALA A 75 22.11 8.19 -18.08
C ALA A 75 23.32 7.25 -17.99
N HIS A 76 23.93 6.99 -19.15
CA HIS A 76 25.18 6.26 -19.27
C HIS A 76 26.23 6.84 -18.30
N LEU A 77 26.70 6.04 -17.34
CA LEU A 77 27.85 6.44 -16.50
C LEU A 77 29.09 6.53 -17.38
N GLU A 78 29.82 7.64 -17.30
CA GLU A 78 31.05 7.89 -18.04
C GLU A 78 32.27 7.41 -17.25
N CYS A 79 33.28 6.92 -17.96
CA CYS A 79 34.52 6.42 -17.40
C CYS A 79 35.32 7.55 -16.76
N THR A 80 35.65 7.41 -15.48
CA THR A 80 36.45 8.38 -14.72
C THR A 80 37.96 8.21 -14.89
N GLY A 81 38.39 7.28 -15.75
CA GLY A 81 39.81 7.07 -16.05
C GLY A 81 40.44 8.33 -16.68
N PRO A 82 41.64 8.74 -16.25
CA PRO A 82 42.31 9.91 -16.81
C PRO A 82 42.48 9.72 -18.33
N SER A 83 42.10 10.73 -19.10
CA SER A 83 42.16 10.74 -20.57
C SER A 83 41.36 9.62 -21.26
N CYS A 84 40.32 9.10 -20.61
CA CYS A 84 39.45 8.13 -21.25
C CYS A 84 38.57 8.82 -22.29
N HIS A 85 38.88 8.65 -23.57
CA HIS A 85 38.03 9.10 -24.68
C HIS A 85 37.67 7.90 -25.59
N GLY A 86 36.45 7.91 -26.10
CA GLY A 86 36.03 6.98 -27.17
C GLY A 86 36.89 7.20 -28.41
N SER A 87 37.03 6.17 -29.25
CA SER A 87 37.67 6.30 -30.58
C SER A 87 36.87 7.20 -31.53
N ASN A 88 35.68 7.61 -31.13
CA ASN A 88 34.79 8.50 -31.84
C ASN A 88 35.37 9.92 -31.74
N ALA A 89 35.51 10.61 -32.87
CA ALA A 89 36.15 11.94 -33.01
C ALA A 89 35.56 13.08 -32.14
N GLN A 90 34.54 12.80 -31.33
CA GLN A 90 33.79 13.76 -30.52
C GLN A 90 34.31 13.89 -29.08
N GLY A 91 35.41 13.21 -28.72
CA GLY A 91 36.07 13.37 -27.41
C GLY A 91 35.24 12.91 -26.21
N GLN A 92 34.11 12.21 -26.43
CA GLN A 92 33.27 11.76 -25.33
C GLN A 92 33.95 10.64 -24.54
N PRO A 93 33.93 10.69 -23.19
CA PRO A 93 34.47 9.62 -22.38
C PRO A 93 33.70 8.31 -22.58
N ARG A 94 34.43 7.19 -22.59
CA ARG A 94 33.81 5.87 -22.78
C ARG A 94 32.84 5.58 -21.65
N ARG A 95 31.84 4.73 -21.90
CA ARG A 95 30.95 4.25 -20.85
C ARG A 95 31.73 3.52 -19.76
N ALA A 96 31.56 3.92 -18.50
CA ALA A 96 32.05 3.21 -17.33
C ALA A 96 31.41 1.81 -17.26
N ASN A 97 32.21 0.81 -16.91
CA ASN A 97 31.64 -0.50 -16.62
C ASN A 97 31.02 -0.46 -15.21
N LYS A 98 29.72 -0.76 -15.12
CA LYS A 98 28.96 -0.76 -13.85
C LYS A 98 29.48 -1.78 -12.81
N GLU A 99 30.29 -2.75 -13.23
CA GLU A 99 30.95 -3.73 -12.36
C GLU A 99 32.39 -3.32 -11.98
N CYS A 100 32.94 -2.25 -12.57
CA CYS A 100 34.27 -1.77 -12.21
C CYS A 100 34.24 -1.09 -10.84
N ALA A 101 35.08 -1.57 -9.91
CA ALA A 101 35.22 -0.96 -8.57
C ALA A 101 35.67 0.52 -8.59
N ARG A 102 36.28 0.97 -9.69
CA ARG A 102 36.76 2.35 -9.90
C ARG A 102 35.91 3.17 -10.87
N LEU A 103 34.79 2.62 -11.37
CA LEU A 103 33.96 3.23 -12.42
C LEU A 103 34.72 3.54 -13.72
N TYR A 104 35.75 2.74 -14.03
CA TYR A 104 36.46 2.83 -15.30
C TYR A 104 35.76 1.99 -16.37
N CYS A 105 35.93 2.36 -17.64
CA CYS A 105 35.67 1.44 -18.74
C CYS A 105 36.65 0.26 -18.66
N ALA A 106 36.36 -0.84 -19.35
CA ALA A 106 37.19 -2.04 -19.29
C ALA A 106 38.66 -1.78 -19.69
N THR A 107 38.91 -0.81 -20.57
CA THR A 107 40.26 -0.44 -21.03
C THR A 107 41.02 0.34 -19.94
N CYS A 108 40.43 1.41 -19.41
CA CYS A 108 41.06 2.20 -18.34
C CYS A 108 41.21 1.40 -17.05
N CYS A 109 40.28 0.48 -16.75
CA CYS A 109 40.38 -0.42 -15.61
C CYS A 109 41.62 -1.30 -15.71
N ARG A 110 41.84 -1.94 -16.86
CA ARG A 110 43.03 -2.76 -17.13
C ARG A 110 44.32 -1.93 -17.04
N ALA A 111 44.35 -0.76 -17.68
CA ALA A 111 45.51 0.13 -17.67
C ALA A 111 45.91 0.59 -16.25
N ALA A 112 44.94 0.72 -15.34
CA ALA A 112 45.19 1.11 -13.95
C ALA A 112 45.53 -0.07 -13.02
N GLY A 113 45.94 -1.23 -13.57
CA GLY A 113 46.26 -2.44 -12.80
C GLY A 113 45.09 -3.41 -12.59
N GLY A 114 43.96 -3.17 -13.24
CA GLY A 114 42.78 -4.04 -13.18
C GLY A 114 41.97 -3.92 -11.87
N CYS A 115 40.75 -4.44 -11.91
CA CYS A 115 39.97 -4.74 -10.70
C CYS A 115 39.62 -6.24 -10.72
N SER A 116 38.98 -6.76 -9.67
CA SER A 116 38.61 -8.19 -9.62
C SER A 116 37.74 -8.67 -10.80
N LYS A 117 37.12 -7.76 -11.55
CA LYS A 117 36.30 -8.04 -12.75
C LYS A 117 37.02 -7.81 -14.07
N HIS A 118 38.13 -7.05 -14.06
CA HIS A 118 38.85 -6.61 -15.27
C HIS A 118 40.36 -6.77 -15.11
N SER A 119 40.85 -7.60 -14.19
CA SER A 119 42.26 -7.89 -14.08
C SER A 119 42.70 -8.58 -15.36
N SER A 120 43.48 -7.88 -16.17
CA SER A 120 44.23 -8.51 -17.25
C SER A 120 45.18 -9.51 -16.60
N ARG A 121 44.99 -10.79 -16.91
CA ARG A 121 46.04 -11.79 -16.81
C ARG A 121 47.21 -11.21 -17.62
N VAL A 122 48.26 -10.78 -16.94
CA VAL A 122 49.35 -10.00 -17.55
C VAL A 122 50.16 -10.93 -18.44
N GLU A 123 50.15 -10.67 -19.75
CA GLU A 123 51.28 -10.96 -20.62
C GLU A 123 51.94 -9.62 -20.95
N GLU A 124 53.23 -9.52 -20.64
CA GLU A 124 54.05 -8.32 -20.75
C GLU A 124 54.35 -7.98 -22.22
N SER A 125 54.06 -6.76 -22.65
CA SER A 125 54.75 -6.07 -23.76
C SER A 125 54.40 -4.58 -23.74
N GLY A 126 55.42 -3.72 -23.78
CA GLY A 126 55.33 -2.30 -23.44
C GLY A 126 55.21 -1.30 -24.60
N VAL A 127 55.41 -0.03 -24.20
CA VAL A 127 56.01 1.11 -24.95
C VAL A 127 55.08 2.24 -25.48
N THR A 128 55.19 3.40 -24.79
CA THR A 128 55.27 4.86 -25.17
C THR A 128 54.18 5.71 -25.87
N SER A 129 53.60 6.64 -25.06
CA SER A 129 53.62 8.14 -25.06
C SER A 129 53.21 9.11 -26.21
N SER A 130 52.61 10.25 -25.76
CA SER A 130 52.50 11.66 -26.29
C SER A 130 51.28 11.99 -27.19
N SER A 131 50.60 13.17 -27.20
CA SER A 131 50.91 14.58 -26.88
C SER A 131 49.63 15.47 -26.73
N ASP A 132 49.81 16.74 -26.30
CA ASP A 132 48.84 17.81 -25.94
C ASP A 132 47.97 18.44 -27.06
N SER A 133 46.80 18.99 -26.70
CA SER A 133 46.39 20.39 -27.02
C SER A 133 44.98 20.77 -26.50
N SER A 134 44.82 22.08 -26.24
CA SER A 134 43.78 22.83 -25.52
C SER A 134 42.50 23.15 -26.31
N GLY A 135 41.37 23.27 -25.61
CA GLY A 135 40.14 23.94 -26.11
C GLY A 135 38.94 23.84 -25.15
N ASP A 136 38.49 24.99 -24.65
CA ASP A 136 37.43 25.16 -23.63
C ASP A 136 36.01 25.22 -24.25
N SER A 137 35.07 24.36 -23.80
CA SER A 137 33.65 24.73 -23.62
C SER A 137 32.74 23.62 -23.08
N ARG A 138 32.11 23.95 -21.93
CA ARG A 138 30.78 23.57 -21.40
C ARG A 138 30.50 22.09 -21.01
N ARG A 139 30.39 21.96 -19.69
CA ARG A 139 29.90 20.88 -18.79
C ARG A 139 28.60 20.20 -19.25
N TYR A 140 28.50 18.88 -19.03
CA TYR A 140 27.53 18.08 -18.23
C TYR A 140 28.04 16.61 -18.32
N ALA A 141 28.12 15.72 -17.32
CA ALA A 141 27.75 15.68 -15.91
C ALA A 141 28.98 15.23 -15.08
N ARG A 142 29.21 15.86 -13.91
CA ARG A 142 30.41 15.60 -13.09
C ARG A 142 30.45 14.16 -12.57
N ALA A 143 31.64 13.58 -12.51
CA ALA A 143 31.94 12.52 -11.55
C ALA A 143 31.52 12.98 -10.15
N LEU A 144 30.93 12.09 -9.35
CA LEU A 144 30.65 12.36 -7.94
C LEU A 144 32.00 12.64 -7.26
N SER A 145 32.36 13.92 -7.10
CA SER A 145 33.57 14.30 -6.39
C SER A 145 33.46 13.86 -4.94
N GLU A 146 34.60 13.67 -4.27
CA GLU A 146 34.62 13.36 -2.85
C GLU A 146 33.86 14.40 -2.02
N ASP A 147 33.85 15.65 -2.46
CA ASP A 147 33.04 16.71 -1.84
C ASP A 147 31.54 16.48 -1.95
N TYR A 148 31.07 15.94 -3.09
CA TYR A 148 29.65 15.60 -3.26
C TYR A 148 29.24 14.45 -2.35
N SER A 149 30.07 13.40 -2.26
CA SER A 149 29.76 12.25 -1.39
C SER A 149 29.80 12.65 0.08
N ARG A 150 30.73 13.52 0.51
CA ARG A 150 30.74 14.10 1.86
C ARG A 150 29.50 14.94 2.15
N GLY A 151 29.08 15.81 1.23
CA GLY A 151 27.87 16.63 1.39
C GLY A 151 26.59 15.79 1.48
N TRP A 152 26.47 14.76 0.65
CA TRP A 152 25.35 13.82 0.72
C TRP A 152 25.34 13.01 2.03
N LEU A 153 26.52 12.57 2.49
CA LEU A 153 26.66 11.84 3.74
C LEU A 153 26.27 12.71 4.94
N GLY A 154 26.71 13.97 4.97
CA GLY A 154 26.32 14.95 5.99
C GLY A 154 24.81 15.13 6.07
N ALA A 155 24.16 15.43 4.95
CA ALA A 155 22.70 15.57 4.89
C ALA A 155 21.95 14.28 5.30
N ARG A 156 22.52 13.11 4.98
CA ARG A 156 21.92 11.81 5.36
C ARG A 156 22.06 11.54 6.86
N LEU A 157 23.20 11.89 7.45
CA LEU A 157 23.45 11.76 8.90
C LEU A 157 22.57 12.72 9.71
N GLU A 158 22.44 13.97 9.26
CA GLU A 158 21.53 14.96 9.86
C GLU A 158 20.08 14.46 9.83
N GLY A 159 19.60 13.93 8.70
CA GLY A 159 18.25 13.36 8.62
C GLY A 159 18.03 12.17 9.55
N LEU A 160 19.05 11.32 9.77
CA LEU A 160 18.97 10.22 10.74
C LEU A 160 18.93 10.74 12.20
N GLN A 161 19.70 11.77 12.51
CA GLN A 161 19.73 12.37 13.85
C GLN A 161 18.41 13.11 14.17
N GLU A 162 17.83 13.80 13.19
CA GLU A 162 16.52 14.43 13.31
C GLU A 162 15.42 13.37 13.54
N SER A 163 15.47 12.26 12.80
CA SER A 163 14.52 11.15 12.97
C SER A 163 14.61 10.53 14.36
N ARG A 164 15.83 10.40 14.91
CA ARG A 164 16.03 9.89 16.27
C ARG A 164 15.52 10.85 17.34
N SER A 165 15.82 12.14 17.20
CA SER A 165 15.35 13.17 18.14
C SER A 165 13.81 13.25 18.16
N ARG A 166 13.19 13.06 17.00
CA ARG A 166 11.73 12.98 16.88
C ARG A 166 11.16 11.75 17.59
N ALA A 167 11.79 10.58 17.43
CA ALA A 167 11.38 9.36 18.11
C ALA A 167 11.50 9.47 19.65
N GLU A 168 12.54 10.14 20.17
CA GLU A 168 12.71 10.38 21.61
C GLU A 168 11.61 11.30 22.16
N VAL A 169 11.25 12.36 21.42
CA VAL A 169 10.14 13.25 21.80
C VAL A 169 8.79 12.53 21.73
N GLU A 170 8.57 11.68 20.73
CA GLU A 170 7.35 10.85 20.61
C GLU A 170 7.23 9.83 21.74
N ASP A 171 8.33 9.22 22.18
CA ASP A 171 8.37 8.30 23.32
C ASP A 171 8.03 9.01 24.65
N ASP A 172 8.55 10.21 24.87
CA ASP A 172 8.22 11.03 26.06
C ASP A 172 6.80 11.60 26.02
N LEU A 173 6.26 11.85 24.83
CA LEU A 173 4.84 12.19 24.64
C LEU A 173 3.95 10.98 24.96
N ALA A 174 4.30 9.78 24.50
CA ALA A 174 3.53 8.57 24.72
C ALA A 174 3.43 8.19 26.22
N LYS A 175 4.49 8.43 27.00
CA LYS A 175 4.53 8.11 28.45
C LYS A 175 3.57 8.95 29.30
N ASN A 176 3.16 10.14 28.84
CA ASN A 176 2.37 11.08 29.63
C ASN A 176 0.93 11.24 29.13
N VAL A 177 0.53 10.52 28.08
CA VAL A 177 -0.82 10.58 27.53
C VAL A 177 -1.73 9.58 28.24
N VAL A 178 -2.85 10.08 28.74
CA VAL A 178 -3.87 9.32 29.47
C VAL A 178 -5.16 9.35 28.67
N GLN A 179 -5.76 8.18 28.49
CA GLN A 179 -7.11 8.05 27.98
C GLN A 179 -8.09 8.02 29.15
N VAL A 180 -9.07 8.91 29.13
CA VAL A 180 -10.12 9.04 30.14
C VAL A 180 -11.47 8.76 29.47
N LEU A 181 -12.15 7.71 29.91
CA LEU A 181 -13.46 7.31 29.41
C LEU A 181 -14.53 7.76 30.41
N VAL A 182 -15.47 8.58 29.98
CA VAL A 182 -16.50 9.15 30.86
C VAL A 182 -17.88 8.66 30.47
N TRP A 183 -18.60 8.12 31.44
CA TRP A 183 -20.01 7.74 31.33
C TRP A 183 -20.93 8.85 31.83
N PHE A 184 -21.88 9.27 30.98
CA PHE A 184 -22.89 10.28 31.31
C PHE A 184 -24.28 9.64 31.52
N LYS A 185 -25.11 10.30 32.33
CA LYS A 185 -26.47 9.87 32.69
C LYS A 185 -27.35 9.67 31.45
N GLY A 186 -28.10 8.57 31.41
CA GLY A 186 -29.24 8.36 30.50
C GLY A 186 -28.90 8.10 29.02
N ALA A 187 -27.63 8.08 28.62
CA ALA A 187 -27.27 7.77 27.25
C ALA A 187 -26.99 6.27 27.08
N PRO A 188 -27.69 5.55 26.18
CA PRO A 188 -27.28 4.22 25.72
C PRO A 188 -26.01 4.27 24.84
N GLN A 189 -25.36 5.44 24.73
CA GLN A 189 -24.18 5.66 23.92
C GLN A 189 -22.90 5.19 24.66
N PRO A 190 -21.87 4.80 23.90
CA PRO A 190 -20.57 4.46 24.48
C PRO A 190 -19.97 5.65 25.26
N PRO A 191 -19.07 5.38 26.24
CA PRO A 191 -18.39 6.44 26.98
C PRO A 191 -17.69 7.42 26.04
N LYS A 192 -17.73 8.71 26.36
CA LYS A 192 -16.91 9.67 25.62
C LYS A 192 -15.45 9.48 26.04
N SER A 193 -14.58 9.33 25.04
CA SER A 193 -13.13 9.23 25.25
C SER A 193 -12.49 10.60 25.18
N PHE A 194 -11.72 10.95 26.21
CA PHE A 194 -10.88 12.13 26.27
C PHE A 194 -9.42 11.69 26.34
N THR A 195 -8.55 12.38 25.61
CA THR A 195 -7.11 12.17 25.67
C THR A 195 -6.47 13.42 26.24
N THR A 196 -5.73 13.26 27.33
CA THR A 196 -5.11 14.37 28.05
C THR A 196 -3.72 14.00 28.51
N LYS A 197 -2.89 15.00 28.80
CA LYS A 197 -1.60 14.77 29.46
C LYS A 197 -1.81 14.68 30.96
N GLY A 198 -1.32 13.62 31.58
CA GLY A 198 -1.15 13.55 33.03
C GLY A 198 0.11 14.31 33.43
N GLU A 199 0.11 14.95 34.59
CA GLU A 199 1.30 15.57 35.18
C GLU A 199 1.92 14.54 36.14
N ASP A 200 3.12 14.05 35.84
CA ASP A 200 3.89 13.14 36.70
C ASP A 200 3.11 11.91 37.20
N GLY A 201 2.35 11.27 36.32
CA GLY A 201 1.55 10.11 36.71
C GLY A 201 0.34 10.48 37.59
N LYS A 202 -0.15 11.72 37.51
CA LYS A 202 -1.38 12.17 38.17
C LYS A 202 -2.33 12.86 37.18
N LEU A 203 -3.62 12.63 37.38
CA LEU A 203 -4.71 13.28 36.66
C LEU A 203 -5.54 14.12 37.62
N VAL A 204 -5.67 15.43 37.36
CA VAL A 204 -6.62 16.30 38.08
C VAL A 204 -7.77 16.63 37.13
N VAL A 205 -8.94 16.06 37.39
CA VAL A 205 -10.08 16.13 36.45
C VAL A 205 -10.59 17.57 36.25
N SER A 206 -10.57 18.37 37.30
CA SER A 206 -10.91 19.80 37.24
C SER A 206 -9.95 20.66 36.41
N ASN A 207 -8.70 20.20 36.19
CA ASN A 207 -7.74 20.91 35.33
C ASN A 207 -8.00 20.67 33.84
N ILE A 208 -8.93 19.76 33.48
CA ILE A 208 -9.26 19.44 32.10
C ILE A 208 -10.58 20.13 31.77
N PRO A 209 -10.58 21.23 30.99
CA PRO A 209 -11.78 22.05 30.78
C PRO A 209 -12.98 21.22 30.29
N ALA A 210 -12.74 20.30 29.36
CA ALA A 210 -13.77 19.43 28.80
C ALA A 210 -14.40 18.46 29.81
N LEU A 211 -13.64 18.02 30.83
CA LEU A 211 -14.17 17.17 31.91
C LEU A 211 -14.82 18.02 33.01
N SER A 212 -14.22 19.15 33.36
CA SER A 212 -14.72 20.08 34.38
C SER A 212 -16.12 20.60 34.04
N ALA A 213 -16.41 20.83 32.75
CA ALA A 213 -17.72 21.27 32.28
C ALA A 213 -18.84 20.24 32.54
N VAL A 214 -18.49 18.96 32.71
CA VAL A 214 -19.47 17.89 32.90
C VAL A 214 -19.55 17.39 34.33
N VAL A 215 -18.54 17.65 35.14
CA VAL A 215 -18.52 17.31 36.58
C VAL A 215 -19.00 18.53 37.37
N GLN A 216 -20.31 18.72 37.44
CA GLN A 216 -20.91 19.94 38.01
C GLN A 216 -20.79 20.04 39.55
N ASP A 217 -20.76 18.90 40.26
CA ASP A 217 -20.83 18.87 41.74
C ASP A 217 -19.49 18.63 42.45
N GLY A 218 -18.37 18.72 41.72
CA GLY A 218 -17.05 18.57 42.31
C GLY A 218 -16.67 17.15 42.74
N PHE A 219 -17.52 16.14 42.53
CA PHE A 219 -17.19 14.74 42.79
C PHE A 219 -17.43 13.82 41.58
N ILE A 220 -16.61 12.78 41.47
CA ILE A 220 -16.68 11.74 40.42
C ILE A 220 -16.47 10.37 41.03
N CYS A 221 -17.06 9.33 40.43
CA CYS A 221 -16.70 7.94 40.70
C CYS A 221 -15.59 7.51 39.73
N VAL A 222 -14.49 7.01 40.27
CA VAL A 222 -13.35 6.47 39.52
C VAL A 222 -13.31 4.96 39.72
N LEU A 223 -13.20 4.18 38.65
CA LEU A 223 -12.91 2.75 38.78
C LEU A 223 -11.41 2.58 39.02
N LEU A 224 -11.03 2.18 40.23
CA LEU A 224 -9.64 1.86 40.53
C LEU A 224 -9.34 0.41 40.13
N PRO A 225 -8.17 0.13 39.52
CA PRO A 225 -7.73 -1.22 39.22
C PRO A 225 -7.25 -1.93 40.50
N SER A 226 -8.16 -2.15 41.45
CA SER A 226 -7.97 -3.06 42.60
C SER A 226 -8.36 -4.49 42.21
N SER A 227 -8.01 -5.50 43.01
CA SER A 227 -8.51 -6.87 42.85
C SER A 227 -9.42 -7.21 44.04
N PRO A 228 -10.77 -7.19 43.88
CA PRO A 228 -11.54 -6.86 42.68
C PRO A 228 -11.59 -5.35 42.38
N PRO A 229 -11.85 -4.93 41.12
CA PRO A 229 -11.95 -3.52 40.76
C PRO A 229 -13.12 -2.87 41.49
N SER A 230 -12.91 -1.67 42.03
CA SER A 230 -13.91 -1.01 42.88
C SER A 230 -14.09 0.46 42.48
N TRP A 231 -15.35 0.90 42.48
CA TRP A 231 -15.70 2.29 42.24
C TRP A 231 -15.46 3.09 43.52
N THR A 232 -14.62 4.12 43.44
CA THR A 232 -14.32 5.03 44.54
C THR A 232 -14.77 6.45 44.20
N ILE A 233 -15.43 7.12 45.14
CA ILE A 233 -15.82 8.53 44.98
C ILE A 233 -14.60 9.40 45.26
N TYR A 234 -14.24 10.25 44.31
CA TYR A 234 -13.15 11.22 44.35
C TYR A 234 -13.69 12.65 44.23
N ASP A 235 -13.10 13.58 44.97
CA ASP A 235 -13.23 15.01 44.69
C ASP A 235 -12.44 15.33 43.41
N SER A 236 -13.08 15.97 42.43
CA SER A 236 -12.52 16.25 41.11
C SER A 236 -11.35 17.23 41.12
N ARG A 237 -11.10 17.88 42.27
CA ARG A 237 -9.96 18.76 42.54
C ARG A 237 -8.75 18.00 43.07
N LEU A 238 -8.91 16.77 43.51
CA LEU A 238 -7.81 15.96 44.02
C LEU A 238 -7.13 15.19 42.87
N PRO A 239 -5.80 15.06 42.91
CA PRO A 239 -5.07 14.28 41.91
C PRO A 239 -5.36 12.78 42.05
N ILE A 240 -5.62 12.13 40.92
CA ILE A 240 -5.79 10.68 40.80
C ILE A 240 -4.49 10.09 40.24
N THR A 241 -3.90 9.15 40.97
CA THR A 241 -2.72 8.41 40.47
C THR A 241 -3.10 7.53 39.29
N ILE A 242 -2.36 7.64 38.20
CA ILE A 242 -2.56 6.89 36.96
C ILE A 242 -1.46 5.86 36.75
N SER A 243 -1.87 4.65 36.40
CA SER A 243 -0.95 3.65 35.87
C SER A 243 -0.75 3.91 34.38
N PRO A 244 0.50 4.09 33.89
CA PRO A 244 0.76 4.27 32.46
C PRO A 244 0.13 3.14 31.64
N GLY A 245 -0.53 3.50 30.54
CA GLY A 245 -1.13 2.53 29.62
C GLY A 245 -2.47 1.93 30.05
N PHE A 246 -3.12 2.43 31.12
CA PHE A 246 -4.47 2.02 31.50
C PHE A 246 -5.47 3.18 31.35
N PRO A 247 -6.62 2.96 30.68
CA PRO A 247 -7.65 3.99 30.62
C PRO A 247 -8.30 4.19 31.99
N ILE A 248 -8.54 5.45 32.37
CA ILE A 248 -9.32 5.75 33.58
C ILE A 248 -10.80 5.79 33.22
N LEU A 249 -11.63 5.08 33.99
CA LEU A 249 -13.07 5.16 33.88
C LEU A 249 -13.63 6.13 34.92
N LEU A 250 -14.37 7.14 34.45
CA LEU A 250 -15.04 8.14 35.27
C LEU A 250 -16.56 8.05 35.10
N LYS A 251 -17.30 8.27 36.20
CA LYS A 251 -18.76 8.37 36.24
C LYS A 251 -19.19 9.56 37.10
N ALA A 252 -20.20 10.31 36.67
CA ALA A 252 -20.78 11.40 37.45
C ALA A 252 -21.67 10.88 38.60
N LEU A 253 -21.70 11.57 39.75
CA LEU A 253 -22.29 11.06 41.00
C LEU A 253 -23.83 11.10 41.09
N ASP A 254 -24.49 11.81 40.20
CA ASP A 254 -25.94 12.06 40.24
C ASP A 254 -26.80 10.89 39.71
N VAL A 255 -26.36 9.65 40.01
CA VAL A 255 -26.95 8.40 39.53
C VAL A 255 -27.45 7.61 40.74
N GLU A 256 -28.76 7.71 41.02
CA GLU A 256 -29.45 6.70 41.83
C GLU A 256 -29.20 5.33 41.21
N ILE A 257 -28.44 4.53 41.97
CA ILE A 257 -28.45 3.06 42.01
C ILE A 257 -28.57 2.35 40.64
N CYS A 258 -27.42 1.99 40.05
CA CYS A 258 -27.36 1.00 38.97
C CYS A 258 -26.60 -0.24 39.47
N PHE A 259 -27.33 -1.24 39.95
CA PHE A 259 -26.81 -2.52 40.46
C PHE A 259 -26.30 -3.50 39.38
N ASN A 260 -26.20 -3.10 38.09
CA ASN A 260 -25.83 -4.01 36.99
C ASN A 260 -24.48 -3.67 36.32
N LEU A 261 -23.56 -3.00 37.02
CA LEU A 261 -22.29 -2.53 36.44
C LEU A 261 -21.12 -3.53 36.56
N ASP A 262 -21.23 -4.58 37.37
CA ASP A 262 -20.18 -5.60 37.51
C ASP A 262 -19.92 -6.36 36.20
N LEU A 263 -20.93 -6.46 35.31
CA LEU A 263 -20.79 -7.08 34.00
C LEU A 263 -19.94 -6.24 33.01
N ASN A 264 -19.91 -4.92 33.17
CA ASN A 264 -19.18 -4.01 32.27
C ASN A 264 -17.73 -3.76 32.72
N ALA A 265 -17.42 -3.91 34.02
CA ALA A 265 -16.05 -3.81 34.52
C ALA A 265 -15.14 -4.94 33.97
N ALA A 266 -15.68 -6.16 33.83
CA ALA A 266 -14.98 -7.29 33.23
C ALA A 266 -14.72 -7.10 31.72
N LEU A 267 -15.62 -6.37 31.03
CA LEU A 267 -15.53 -6.09 29.58
C LEU A 267 -14.50 -5.01 29.23
N VAL A 268 -14.15 -4.13 30.17
CA VAL A 268 -13.16 -3.06 29.96
C VAL A 268 -11.75 -3.51 30.34
N ALA A 269 -11.62 -4.45 31.28
CA ALA A 269 -10.32 -5.07 31.62
C ALA A 269 -9.67 -5.83 30.44
N SER A 270 -10.39 -6.06 29.33
CA SER A 270 -9.94 -6.79 28.15
C SER A 270 -9.65 -5.91 26.93
N VAL A 271 -9.73 -4.58 27.01
CA VAL A 271 -9.48 -3.67 25.86
C VAL A 271 -7.99 -3.27 25.80
N PRO A 272 -7.24 -3.60 24.72
CA PRO A 272 -5.86 -3.12 24.55
C PRO A 272 -5.85 -1.66 24.10
N VAL A 273 -4.94 -0.85 24.66
CA VAL A 273 -4.77 0.57 24.32
C VAL A 273 -4.15 0.71 22.92
N ALA A 274 -4.88 1.36 21.99
CA ALA A 274 -4.34 1.81 20.72
C ALA A 274 -3.54 3.12 20.91
N SER A 275 -2.31 3.16 20.38
CA SER A 275 -1.37 4.28 20.51
C SER A 275 -1.90 5.56 19.84
N ALA A 276 -1.87 6.67 20.58
CA ALA A 276 -2.47 7.95 20.19
C ALA A 276 -1.50 8.81 19.34
N ALA A 277 -1.98 9.36 18.22
CA ALA A 277 -1.35 10.50 17.54
C ALA A 277 -2.40 11.41 16.88
N ALA A 278 -2.61 12.60 17.46
CA ALA A 278 -2.68 13.91 16.79
C ALA A 278 -3.18 15.00 17.77
N THR A 279 -2.43 16.10 17.95
CA THR A 279 -2.89 17.35 18.58
C THR A 279 -2.36 18.53 17.73
N PRO A 280 -3.10 19.63 17.54
CA PRO A 280 -2.73 20.70 16.61
C PRO A 280 -1.76 21.72 17.22
N SER A 281 -0.95 22.36 16.37
CA SER A 281 0.16 23.24 16.73
C SER A 281 -0.24 24.72 16.94
N ILE A 282 0.32 25.34 17.98
CA ILE A 282 0.28 26.78 18.29
C ILE A 282 1.53 27.45 17.69
N PRO A 283 1.44 28.66 17.07
CA PRO A 283 2.60 29.32 16.48
C PRO A 283 3.45 30.06 17.53
N SER A 284 4.78 29.94 17.42
CA SER A 284 5.76 30.67 18.24
C SER A 284 6.26 31.96 17.56
N PRO A 285 6.75 32.95 18.34
CA PRO A 285 6.87 34.35 17.93
C PRO A 285 8.19 34.68 17.23
N ALA A 286 8.15 35.70 16.35
CA ALA A 286 9.29 36.22 15.61
C ALA A 286 10.19 37.15 16.47
N LEU A 287 11.50 37.07 16.26
CA LEU A 287 12.51 37.97 16.82
C LEU A 287 13.20 38.81 15.71
N PRO A 288 13.85 39.94 16.06
CA PRO A 288 13.84 41.17 15.27
C PRO A 288 15.01 41.32 14.29
N VAL A 289 14.75 42.14 13.26
CA VAL A 289 15.68 42.53 12.20
C VAL A 289 16.59 43.68 12.65
N ALA A 290 17.89 43.55 12.44
CA ALA A 290 18.89 44.61 12.61
C ALA A 290 19.18 45.34 11.28
N PRO A 291 19.66 46.61 11.31
CA PRO A 291 19.57 47.54 10.18
C PRO A 291 20.77 47.49 9.24
N ALA A 292 20.49 47.91 8.00
CA ALA A 292 21.41 47.99 6.87
C ALA A 292 22.45 49.12 7.02
N ALA A 293 23.69 48.83 6.62
CA ALA A 293 24.69 49.82 6.28
C ALA A 293 24.85 49.90 4.75
N ALA A 294 24.88 51.14 4.26
CA ALA A 294 24.97 51.53 2.87
C ALA A 294 26.37 51.25 2.26
N SER A 295 26.42 50.93 0.97
CA SER A 295 27.39 51.53 0.05
C SER A 295 27.08 51.24 -1.43
N ASP A 296 26.87 52.34 -2.15
CA ASP A 296 27.26 52.70 -3.51
C ASP A 296 26.85 51.90 -4.77
N ASN A 297 26.04 52.65 -5.54
CA ASN A 297 25.66 52.57 -6.93
C ASN A 297 26.82 52.55 -7.93
N ASN A 298 26.70 51.70 -8.96
CA ASN A 298 26.51 52.11 -10.36
C ASN A 298 27.04 51.04 -11.32
N ALA A 299 26.13 50.18 -11.83
CA ALA A 299 26.18 49.55 -13.16
C ALA A 299 25.17 48.39 -13.24
N ARG A 300 23.84 48.66 -13.28
CA ARG A 300 22.87 47.57 -13.50
C ARG A 300 21.46 47.98 -13.95
N ASN A 301 21.33 48.95 -14.87
CA ASN A 301 20.01 49.32 -15.42
C ASN A 301 19.76 48.94 -16.89
N THR A 302 20.51 47.99 -17.45
CA THR A 302 20.25 47.47 -18.82
C THR A 302 20.03 45.96 -18.89
N ALA A 303 19.98 45.26 -17.76
CA ALA A 303 19.84 43.79 -17.71
C ALA A 303 18.45 43.28 -17.27
N LEU A 304 17.54 44.15 -16.83
CA LEU A 304 16.25 43.73 -16.24
C LEU A 304 15.09 43.57 -17.22
N VAL A 305 15.23 44.04 -18.47
CA VAL A 305 14.16 43.89 -19.50
C VAL A 305 14.32 42.59 -20.32
N ASN A 306 15.52 42.01 -20.39
CA ASN A 306 15.76 40.77 -21.15
C ASN A 306 15.61 39.48 -20.32
N SER A 307 15.25 39.55 -19.04
CA SER A 307 15.07 38.36 -18.18
C SER A 307 13.67 37.73 -18.28
N TYR A 308 12.68 38.40 -18.88
CA TYR A 308 11.31 37.87 -18.98
C TYR A 308 11.07 37.06 -20.27
N ALA A 309 11.81 37.33 -21.35
CA ALA A 309 11.68 36.58 -22.61
C ALA A 309 12.23 35.13 -22.54
N SER A 310 13.08 34.81 -21.55
CA SER A 310 13.60 33.46 -21.32
C SER A 310 12.66 32.56 -20.49
N VAL A 311 11.57 33.12 -19.93
CA VAL A 311 10.65 32.37 -19.04
C VAL A 311 9.62 31.58 -19.86
N ASP A 312 9.24 32.07 -21.04
CA ASP A 312 8.23 31.41 -21.88
C ASP A 312 8.73 30.11 -22.55
N ALA A 313 10.02 30.01 -22.89
CA ALA A 313 10.60 28.81 -23.50
C ALA A 313 10.68 27.58 -22.55
N ARG A 314 10.25 27.70 -21.29
CA ARG A 314 10.16 26.58 -20.33
C ARG A 314 8.73 26.13 -20.04
N LEU A 315 7.74 26.70 -20.72
CA LEU A 315 6.35 26.21 -20.69
C LEU A 315 6.16 24.96 -21.58
N ASP A 316 7.19 24.51 -22.30
CA ASP A 316 7.10 23.36 -23.20
C ASP A 316 7.24 21.99 -22.51
N GLN A 317 7.17 21.94 -21.17
CA GLN A 317 7.32 20.69 -20.41
C GLN A 317 6.08 20.40 -19.55
N PHE A 318 5.61 19.15 -19.62
CA PHE A 318 4.57 18.63 -18.74
C PHE A 318 5.18 17.73 -17.66
N PRO A 319 4.81 17.91 -16.38
CA PRO A 319 3.88 18.94 -15.88
C PRO A 319 4.52 20.34 -15.88
N HIS A 320 3.68 21.38 -15.95
CA HIS A 320 4.15 22.76 -15.74
C HIS A 320 4.81 22.90 -14.37
N ARG A 321 5.86 23.72 -14.29
CA ARG A 321 6.67 23.86 -13.08
C ARG A 321 5.87 24.42 -11.89
N PHE A 322 4.98 25.36 -12.13
CA PHE A 322 4.23 26.07 -11.09
C PHE A 322 2.76 25.65 -11.07
N ALA A 323 2.20 25.52 -9.86
CA ALA A 323 0.82 25.13 -9.64
C ALA A 323 -0.16 26.16 -10.25
N SER A 324 0.17 27.46 -10.19
CA SER A 324 -0.64 28.53 -10.79
C SER A 324 -0.80 28.40 -12.31
N ASP A 325 0.18 27.80 -13.00
CA ASP A 325 0.12 27.55 -14.46
C ASP A 325 -0.54 26.18 -14.76
N MET A 326 -0.37 25.21 -13.87
CA MET A 326 -0.85 23.84 -14.06
C MET A 326 -2.36 23.70 -13.77
N VAL A 327 -2.85 24.33 -12.70
CA VAL A 327 -4.23 24.17 -12.20
C VAL A 327 -5.27 24.57 -13.24
N PRO A 328 -5.24 25.78 -13.85
CA PRO A 328 -6.25 26.18 -14.83
C PRO A 328 -6.27 25.26 -16.07
N LYS A 329 -5.10 24.79 -16.52
CA LYS A 329 -5.00 23.88 -17.67
C LYS A 329 -5.51 22.48 -17.33
N MET A 330 -5.32 22.01 -16.10
CA MET A 330 -5.87 20.74 -15.66
C MET A 330 -7.39 20.79 -15.49
N GLU A 331 -7.94 21.92 -15.02
CA GLU A 331 -9.39 22.15 -15.03
C GLU A 331 -9.94 22.15 -16.45
N ALA A 332 -9.31 22.88 -17.37
CA ALA A 332 -9.70 22.86 -18.77
C ALA A 332 -9.63 21.45 -19.39
N LEU A 333 -8.60 20.65 -19.04
CA LEU A 333 -8.46 19.26 -19.51
C LEU A 333 -9.62 18.38 -19.00
N LEU A 334 -9.99 18.51 -17.73
CA LEU A 334 -11.04 17.71 -17.12
C LEU A 334 -12.45 18.19 -17.53
N SER A 335 -12.64 19.48 -17.79
CA SER A 335 -13.90 20.06 -18.25
C SER A 335 -14.16 19.84 -19.74
N SER A 336 -13.11 19.78 -20.57
CA SER A 336 -13.22 19.46 -22.01
C SER A 336 -13.42 17.96 -22.28
N ARG A 337 -13.26 17.12 -21.25
CA ARG A 337 -13.57 15.69 -21.33
C ARG A 337 -15.09 15.50 -21.35
N SER A 338 -15.66 15.46 -22.55
CA SER A 338 -17.01 14.94 -22.82
C SER A 338 -16.97 13.42 -23.04
N GLU A 339 -18.13 12.77 -23.12
CA GLU A 339 -18.25 11.39 -23.61
C GLU A 339 -17.65 11.20 -25.02
N THR A 340 -17.54 12.30 -25.79
CA THR A 340 -17.08 12.29 -27.18
C THR A 340 -15.60 12.63 -27.36
N LEU A 341 -14.94 13.29 -26.39
CA LEU A 341 -13.56 13.76 -26.51
C LEU A 341 -12.61 12.89 -25.67
N SER A 342 -11.68 12.19 -26.34
CA SER A 342 -10.65 11.41 -25.64
C SER A 342 -9.72 12.31 -24.81
N VAL A 343 -9.10 11.74 -23.76
CA VAL A 343 -8.15 12.47 -22.90
C VAL A 343 -6.96 13.02 -23.71
N GLU A 344 -6.52 12.29 -24.74
CA GLU A 344 -5.44 12.74 -25.63
C GLU A 344 -5.85 13.96 -26.47
N ALA A 345 -7.05 13.95 -27.03
CA ALA A 345 -7.58 15.09 -27.78
C ALA A 345 -7.78 16.31 -26.86
N ALA A 346 -8.38 16.11 -25.69
CA ALA A 346 -8.54 17.14 -24.66
C ALA A 346 -7.18 17.71 -24.20
N TYR A 347 -6.16 16.85 -24.08
CA TYR A 347 -4.80 17.24 -23.74
C TYR A 347 -4.15 18.07 -24.84
N GLY A 348 -4.30 17.68 -26.11
CA GLY A 348 -3.79 18.45 -27.25
C GLY A 348 -4.38 19.86 -27.33
N LEU A 349 -5.64 20.05 -26.91
CA LEU A 349 -6.28 21.37 -26.85
C LEU A 349 -5.78 22.24 -25.69
N THR A 350 -5.40 21.64 -24.56
CA THR A 350 -5.11 22.37 -23.30
C THR A 350 -3.62 22.56 -23.04
N PHE A 351 -2.80 21.61 -23.48
CA PHE A 351 -1.35 21.60 -23.38
C PHE A 351 -0.73 21.63 -24.77
N ASP A 352 -1.13 22.63 -25.57
CA ASP A 352 -0.60 22.84 -26.92
C ASP A 352 0.94 22.81 -26.93
N LYS A 353 1.50 22.17 -27.97
CA LYS A 353 2.94 21.95 -28.20
C LYS A 353 3.66 21.04 -27.22
N ILE A 354 3.01 20.51 -26.18
CA ILE A 354 3.62 19.52 -25.30
C ILE A 354 3.21 18.11 -25.74
N PRO A 355 4.16 17.18 -26.00
CA PRO A 355 3.82 15.82 -26.38
C PRO A 355 2.96 15.12 -25.33
N TYR A 356 1.92 14.41 -25.79
CA TYR A 356 1.10 13.57 -24.93
C TYR A 356 1.85 12.30 -24.54
N VAL A 357 2.08 12.10 -23.24
CA VAL A 357 2.64 10.87 -22.68
C VAL A 357 1.63 10.29 -21.70
N MET A 358 0.83 9.33 -22.18
CA MET A 358 -0.33 8.76 -21.46
C MET A 358 -0.06 8.50 -19.98
N LYS A 359 0.98 7.72 -19.64
CA LYS A 359 1.31 7.37 -18.24
C LYS A 359 1.57 8.59 -17.36
N THR A 360 2.23 9.61 -17.90
CA THR A 360 2.55 10.86 -17.19
C THR A 360 1.30 11.72 -17.00
N VAL A 361 0.46 11.83 -18.03
CA VAL A 361 -0.79 12.60 -17.98
C VAL A 361 -1.76 12.02 -16.96
N TYR A 362 -2.05 10.72 -17.01
CA TYR A 362 -2.94 10.08 -16.06
C TYR A 362 -2.42 10.13 -14.62
N LYS A 363 -1.09 10.00 -14.42
CA LYS A 363 -0.47 10.21 -13.09
C LYS A 363 -0.79 11.59 -12.54
N HIS A 364 -0.64 12.65 -13.35
CA HIS A 364 -0.86 14.02 -12.90
C HIS A 364 -2.34 14.42 -12.82
N ILE A 365 -3.23 13.81 -13.61
CA ILE A 365 -4.69 13.90 -13.40
C ILE A 365 -5.07 13.34 -12.02
N ASN A 366 -4.54 12.17 -11.65
CA ASN A 366 -4.81 11.58 -10.34
C ASN A 366 -4.30 12.45 -9.19
N ILE A 367 -3.08 12.98 -9.32
CA ILE A 367 -2.50 13.92 -8.34
C ILE A 367 -3.37 15.17 -8.22
N TYR A 368 -3.84 15.72 -9.34
CA TYR A 368 -4.73 16.88 -9.35
C TYR A 368 -6.05 16.60 -8.60
N ASN A 369 -6.73 15.50 -8.91
CA ASN A 369 -8.00 15.15 -8.26
C ASN A 369 -7.85 14.95 -6.75
N LEU A 370 -6.76 14.30 -6.31
CA LEU A 370 -6.45 14.14 -4.89
C LEU A 370 -6.11 15.48 -4.23
N ALA A 371 -5.28 16.31 -4.87
CA ALA A 371 -4.94 17.64 -4.37
C ALA A 371 -6.19 18.53 -4.24
N LYS A 372 -7.14 18.43 -5.18
CA LYS A 372 -8.44 19.12 -5.13
C LYS A 372 -9.27 18.62 -3.95
N LYS A 373 -9.38 17.29 -3.78
CA LYS A 373 -10.10 16.67 -2.65
C LYS A 373 -9.53 17.09 -1.28
N PHE A 374 -8.22 17.28 -1.18
CA PHE A 374 -7.54 17.68 0.06
C PHE A 374 -7.39 19.20 0.25
N GLY A 375 -7.89 20.04 -0.67
CA GLY A 375 -7.74 21.50 -0.57
C GLY A 375 -6.31 22.02 -0.75
N ILE A 376 -5.39 21.21 -1.31
CA ILE A 376 -3.97 21.57 -1.48
C ILE A 376 -3.78 22.58 -2.64
N LEU A 377 -4.63 22.50 -3.67
CA LEU A 377 -4.45 23.30 -4.88
C LEU A 377 -4.53 24.80 -4.61
N ASP A 378 -5.54 25.25 -3.85
CA ASP A 378 -5.73 26.66 -3.50
C ASP A 378 -4.57 27.18 -2.65
N GLU A 379 -4.11 26.37 -1.68
CA GLU A 379 -2.99 26.73 -0.81
C GLU A 379 -1.69 26.94 -1.61
N VAL A 380 -1.36 26.02 -2.52
CA VAL A 380 -0.09 26.09 -3.27
C VAL A 380 -0.17 27.11 -4.42
N ALA A 381 -1.33 27.27 -5.06
CA ALA A 381 -1.50 28.18 -6.20
C ALA A 381 -1.39 29.66 -5.81
N VAL A 382 -1.80 30.05 -4.60
CA VAL A 382 -1.70 31.44 -4.08
C VAL A 382 -0.24 31.94 -4.07
N PHE A 383 0.73 31.05 -3.97
CA PHE A 383 2.15 31.41 -4.01
C PHE A 383 2.68 31.76 -5.42
N GLY A 384 1.84 31.66 -6.47
CA GLY A 384 2.19 32.03 -7.85
C GLY A 384 3.44 31.34 -8.39
N ARG A 385 4.20 32.04 -9.24
CA ARG A 385 5.49 31.56 -9.80
C ARG A 385 6.66 31.70 -8.82
N SER A 386 6.47 31.30 -7.56
CA SER A 386 7.51 31.30 -6.52
C SER A 386 8.01 29.87 -6.22
N PRO A 387 9.14 29.71 -5.49
CA PRO A 387 9.58 28.40 -5.02
C PRO A 387 8.53 27.66 -4.17
N ASN A 388 7.61 28.39 -3.56
CA ASN A 388 6.52 27.84 -2.76
C ASN A 388 5.29 27.43 -3.58
N GLY A 389 5.12 27.98 -4.78
CA GLY A 389 4.02 27.64 -5.69
C GLY A 389 4.35 26.59 -6.74
N THR A 390 5.32 25.69 -6.48
CA THR A 390 5.73 24.68 -7.46
C THR A 390 4.79 23.48 -7.49
N TRP A 391 4.54 22.91 -8.68
CA TRP A 391 3.72 21.71 -8.83
C TRP A 391 4.32 20.50 -8.08
N ALA A 392 5.65 20.44 -7.99
CA ALA A 392 6.33 19.42 -7.18
C ALA A 392 5.94 19.44 -5.69
N LYS A 393 5.59 20.61 -5.14
CA LYS A 393 5.06 20.72 -3.77
C LYS A 393 3.65 20.14 -3.65
N VAL A 394 2.79 20.35 -4.65
CA VAL A 394 1.47 19.70 -4.72
C VAL A 394 1.62 18.18 -4.71
N VAL A 395 2.48 17.65 -5.58
CA VAL A 395 2.77 16.20 -5.65
C VAL A 395 3.23 15.66 -4.29
N ARG A 396 4.19 16.34 -3.66
CA ARG A 396 4.73 15.93 -2.35
C ARG A 396 3.67 15.92 -1.26
N ARG A 397 2.85 16.98 -1.14
CA ARG A 397 1.76 17.07 -0.15
C ARG A 397 0.73 15.96 -0.34
N VAL A 398 0.36 15.64 -1.59
CA VAL A 398 -0.55 14.52 -1.89
C VAL A 398 0.07 13.19 -1.46
N ASP A 399 1.34 12.96 -1.76
CA ASP A 399 2.05 11.73 -1.36
C ASP A 399 2.20 11.61 0.17
N GLU A 400 2.38 12.72 0.89
CA GLU A 400 2.40 12.78 2.36
C GLU A 400 1.04 12.37 2.94
N LEU A 401 -0.06 12.93 2.43
CA LEU A 401 -1.41 12.56 2.89
C LEU A 401 -1.81 11.13 2.55
N ARG A 402 -1.34 10.58 1.41
CA ARG A 402 -1.55 9.16 1.07
C ARG A 402 -0.83 8.20 2.01
N LYS A 403 0.28 8.63 2.60
CA LYS A 403 1.08 7.84 3.53
C LYS A 403 0.68 8.06 5.00
N GLY A 404 -0.06 9.12 5.29
CA GLY A 404 -0.54 9.45 6.63
C GLY A 404 -1.72 8.58 7.08
N PRO A 405 -1.93 8.41 8.40
CA PRO A 405 -3.13 7.78 8.94
C PRO A 405 -4.38 8.60 8.56
N ALA A 406 -5.46 7.91 8.20
CA ALA A 406 -6.70 8.54 7.75
C ALA A 406 -7.32 9.43 8.86
N PRO A 407 -7.87 10.62 8.53
CA PRO A 407 -8.61 11.44 9.49
C PRO A 407 -9.93 10.75 9.89
N ALA A 408 -10.21 10.66 11.19
CA ALA A 408 -11.40 10.02 11.75
C ALA A 408 -12.68 10.85 11.49
N ILE A 409 -13.67 10.26 10.84
CA ILE A 409 -15.04 10.79 10.73
C ILE A 409 -16.02 9.75 11.28
N LEU A 410 -16.87 10.20 12.21
CA LEU A 410 -17.89 9.47 12.97
C LEU A 410 -18.96 8.80 12.08
N ASN A 411 -19.35 7.55 12.38
CA ASN A 411 -20.59 6.96 11.87
C ASN A 411 -21.35 6.12 12.92
N LEU A 412 -22.66 6.38 12.97
CA LEU A 412 -23.71 5.81 13.82
C LEU A 412 -24.47 4.68 13.08
N THR A 413 -24.96 3.71 13.86
CA THR A 413 -25.61 2.45 13.45
C THR A 413 -27.14 2.47 13.50
N GLN A 414 -27.80 1.66 12.66
CA GLN A 414 -29.10 0.97 12.86
C GLN A 414 -29.08 -0.31 11.98
N GLY A 415 -29.77 -1.44 12.18
CA GLY A 415 -30.81 -1.91 13.09
C GLY A 415 -31.45 -3.16 12.42
N SER A 416 -31.60 -4.28 13.13
CA SER A 416 -31.89 -5.65 12.62
C SER A 416 -33.38 -6.02 12.67
N LEU A 417 -33.86 -6.87 11.73
CA LEU A 417 -35.10 -7.67 11.84
C LEU A 417 -34.96 -9.01 11.06
N THR A 418 -35.68 -10.03 11.55
CA THR A 418 -35.47 -11.49 11.37
C THR A 418 -36.57 -12.22 10.57
N VAL A 419 -36.25 -13.47 10.16
CA VAL A 419 -37.09 -14.71 10.04
C VAL A 419 -37.29 -15.29 8.62
N GLY A 420 -36.96 -16.59 8.45
CA GLY A 420 -37.85 -17.59 7.81
C GLY A 420 -37.28 -18.52 6.73
N ASP A 421 -37.06 -19.79 7.08
CA ASP A 421 -36.70 -20.94 6.22
C ASP A 421 -37.78 -21.34 5.18
N MET A 422 -37.37 -21.92 4.03
CA MET A 422 -37.85 -23.24 3.55
C MET A 422 -37.21 -23.72 2.22
N ASN A 423 -37.01 -25.05 2.15
CA ASN A 423 -36.36 -25.90 1.15
C ASN A 423 -37.03 -26.01 -0.24
N ALA A 424 -36.25 -26.29 -1.30
CA ALA A 424 -36.17 -27.61 -1.98
C ALA A 424 -35.72 -27.55 -3.46
N ALA A 425 -34.91 -28.55 -3.82
CA ALA A 425 -34.23 -28.92 -5.07
C ALA A 425 -34.98 -28.82 -6.42
N PHE A 426 -34.22 -28.71 -7.53
CA PHE A 426 -34.22 -29.68 -8.65
C PHE A 426 -33.08 -29.39 -9.67
N ASN A 427 -32.36 -30.46 -10.07
CA ASN A 427 -31.40 -30.52 -11.19
C ASN A 427 -32.17 -30.85 -12.51
N PRO A 428 -31.66 -30.51 -13.71
CA PRO A 428 -30.84 -31.49 -14.44
C PRO A 428 -29.72 -30.94 -15.37
N SER A 429 -28.85 -31.90 -15.68
CA SER A 429 -27.72 -32.00 -16.61
C SER A 429 -27.93 -31.50 -18.04
N GLU A 430 -26.82 -31.18 -18.72
CA GLU A 430 -26.53 -31.69 -20.08
C GLU A 430 -25.04 -31.48 -20.48
N SER A 431 -24.62 -32.25 -21.49
CA SER A 431 -23.26 -32.80 -21.73
C SER A 431 -22.50 -32.24 -22.94
N GLY A 432 -21.16 -32.32 -22.89
CA GLY A 432 -20.24 -32.48 -24.05
C GLY A 432 -19.14 -31.42 -24.19
N PRO A 433 -18.14 -31.56 -25.10
CA PRO A 433 -17.44 -32.74 -25.62
C PRO A 433 -15.93 -32.78 -25.22
N GLN A 434 -15.30 -33.96 -25.32
CA GLN A 434 -13.89 -34.21 -25.01
C GLN A 434 -12.93 -33.76 -26.13
N ASN A 435 -11.86 -33.05 -25.77
CA ASN A 435 -10.71 -32.78 -26.65
C ASN A 435 -9.43 -33.29 -25.98
N THR A 436 -8.72 -34.19 -26.65
CA THR A 436 -7.44 -34.76 -26.24
C THR A 436 -6.29 -33.79 -26.50
N VAL A 437 -5.43 -33.58 -25.49
CA VAL A 437 -4.19 -32.80 -25.58
C VAL A 437 -3.00 -33.75 -25.47
N PHE A 438 -2.04 -33.63 -26.39
CA PHE A 438 -0.77 -34.36 -26.35
C PHE A 438 0.18 -33.71 -25.34
N VAL A 439 0.76 -34.49 -24.43
CA VAL A 439 1.76 -34.07 -23.44
C VAL A 439 3.14 -34.63 -23.81
N ASP A 440 4.16 -33.78 -23.74
CA ASP A 440 5.57 -34.10 -24.00
C ASP A 440 6.26 -34.63 -22.73
N GLU A 441 7.14 -35.62 -22.87
CA GLU A 441 7.42 -36.66 -21.87
C GLU A 441 8.62 -36.35 -20.94
N SER A 442 8.86 -35.08 -20.59
CA SER A 442 10.08 -34.69 -19.82
C SER A 442 9.86 -33.99 -18.47
N THR A 443 8.63 -33.95 -17.95
CA THR A 443 8.31 -33.31 -16.65
C THR A 443 8.46 -34.27 -15.46
N ARG A 444 9.16 -33.83 -14.41
CA ARG A 444 9.19 -34.49 -13.11
C ARG A 444 7.80 -34.40 -12.49
N SER A 445 7.06 -35.50 -12.43
CA SER A 445 5.82 -35.59 -11.67
C SER A 445 6.12 -35.78 -10.18
N GLU A 446 5.64 -34.87 -9.34
CA GLU A 446 5.54 -35.09 -7.90
C GLU A 446 4.08 -35.46 -7.60
N SER A 447 3.87 -36.68 -7.12
CA SER A 447 2.56 -37.14 -6.66
C SER A 447 2.29 -36.57 -5.27
N VAL A 448 1.27 -35.72 -5.12
CA VAL A 448 0.87 -35.19 -3.82
C VAL A 448 -0.45 -35.83 -3.41
N SER A 449 -0.47 -36.50 -2.27
CA SER A 449 -1.74 -36.94 -1.68
C SER A 449 -2.44 -35.71 -1.10
N ALA A 450 -3.68 -35.43 -1.51
CA ALA A 450 -4.41 -34.26 -1.07
C ALA A 450 -5.83 -34.61 -0.62
N LEU A 451 -6.32 -33.91 0.40
CA LEU A 451 -7.72 -33.96 0.80
C LEU A 451 -8.44 -32.74 0.21
N ILE A 452 -9.53 -32.96 -0.53
CA ILE A 452 -10.35 -31.88 -1.10
C ILE A 452 -11.53 -31.64 -0.15
N SER A 453 -11.62 -30.42 0.37
CA SER A 453 -12.76 -29.96 1.17
C SER A 453 -13.51 -28.86 0.42
N TYR A 454 -14.84 -28.99 0.36
CA TYR A 454 -15.72 -27.97 -0.21
C TYR A 454 -16.40 -27.21 0.93
N TYR A 455 -16.56 -25.91 0.75
CA TYR A 455 -17.18 -25.05 1.76
C TYR A 455 -18.27 -24.22 1.11
N GLN A 456 -19.45 -24.22 1.72
CA GLN A 456 -20.56 -23.37 1.34
C GLN A 456 -20.78 -22.36 2.46
N SER A 457 -20.89 -21.07 2.11
CA SER A 457 -21.33 -20.05 3.07
C SER A 457 -22.81 -20.27 3.38
N ASN A 458 -23.16 -20.34 4.67
CA ASN A 458 -24.56 -20.28 5.08
C ASN A 458 -25.07 -18.82 5.04
N ASN A 459 -26.35 -18.63 5.39
CA ASN A 459 -27.01 -17.32 5.40
C ASN A 459 -26.38 -16.32 6.40
N ASP A 460 -25.57 -16.79 7.34
CA ASP A 460 -24.89 -15.95 8.36
C ASP A 460 -23.45 -15.59 7.94
N GLY A 461 -23.01 -15.95 6.72
CA GLY A 461 -21.64 -15.74 6.27
C GLY A 461 -20.62 -16.69 6.90
N ILE A 462 -21.08 -17.74 7.59
CA ILE A 462 -20.23 -18.77 8.20
C ILE A 462 -20.06 -19.90 7.18
N LEU A 463 -18.80 -20.19 6.81
CA LEU A 463 -18.49 -21.36 6.00
C LEU A 463 -18.76 -22.64 6.81
N VAL A 464 -19.68 -23.47 6.33
CA VAL A 464 -19.90 -24.82 6.86
C VAL A 464 -19.16 -25.81 5.97
N ASP A 465 -18.51 -26.82 6.57
CA ASP A 465 -17.93 -27.95 5.82
C ASP A 465 -19.05 -28.61 5.01
N PHE A 466 -19.03 -28.38 3.69
CA PHE A 466 -19.98 -28.98 2.78
C PHE A 466 -19.28 -30.17 2.15
N ARG A 467 -19.53 -31.37 2.67
CA ARG A 467 -19.09 -32.60 2.01
C ARG A 467 -20.14 -33.00 0.98
N PRO A 468 -19.86 -32.94 -0.33
CA PRO A 468 -20.76 -33.55 -1.30
C PRO A 468 -20.90 -35.05 -0.95
N PRO A 469 -22.11 -35.62 -0.93
CA PRO A 469 -22.34 -37.01 -0.50
C PRO A 469 -21.58 -38.10 -1.27
N ALA A 470 -20.87 -37.74 -2.36
CA ALA A 470 -20.15 -38.65 -3.25
C ALA A 470 -18.61 -38.54 -3.18
N LEU A 471 -18.06 -37.67 -2.33
CA LEU A 471 -16.61 -37.40 -2.24
C LEU A 471 -16.08 -37.70 -0.84
N ASP A 472 -16.14 -38.97 -0.42
CA ASP A 472 -15.59 -39.44 0.86
C ASP A 472 -14.17 -40.02 0.72
N ALA A 473 -13.39 -39.53 -0.26
CA ALA A 473 -12.13 -40.15 -0.63
C ALA A 473 -10.96 -39.16 -0.65
N SER A 474 -9.91 -39.50 0.09
CA SER A 474 -8.52 -39.05 -0.10
C SER A 474 -8.05 -39.46 -1.50
N GLN A 475 -8.43 -38.70 -2.52
CA GLN A 475 -7.98 -38.91 -3.90
C GLN A 475 -6.63 -38.22 -4.08
N PRO A 476 -5.57 -38.93 -4.52
CA PRO A 476 -4.30 -38.28 -4.80
C PRO A 476 -4.46 -37.27 -5.93
N VAL A 477 -3.85 -36.09 -5.78
CA VAL A 477 -3.81 -35.05 -6.81
C VAL A 477 -2.41 -35.09 -7.43
N THR A 478 -2.33 -35.43 -8.71
CA THR A 478 -1.05 -35.42 -9.42
C THR A 478 -0.74 -33.97 -9.80
N ILE A 479 0.39 -33.44 -9.34
CA ILE A 479 0.86 -32.12 -9.79
C ILE A 479 1.59 -32.32 -11.12
N LEU A 480 1.02 -31.74 -12.18
CA LEU A 480 1.48 -31.89 -13.55
C LEU A 480 2.64 -30.95 -13.88
N GLU A 481 2.53 -29.65 -13.56
CA GLU A 481 3.55 -28.64 -13.92
C GLU A 481 3.56 -27.41 -13.00
N GLU A 482 4.74 -26.80 -12.79
CA GLU A 482 4.88 -25.43 -12.29
C GLU A 482 4.56 -24.42 -13.40
N CYS A 483 3.50 -23.63 -13.25
CA CYS A 483 3.22 -22.54 -14.16
C CYS A 483 4.15 -21.36 -13.85
N ALA A 484 5.05 -21.01 -14.76
CA ALA A 484 6.15 -20.05 -14.59
C ALA A 484 5.76 -18.55 -14.43
N TRP A 485 4.59 -18.23 -13.86
CA TRP A 485 4.07 -16.86 -13.75
C TRP A 485 3.84 -16.46 -12.29
N TRP A 486 4.74 -15.60 -11.78
CA TRP A 486 4.63 -14.76 -10.56
C TRP A 486 3.65 -15.31 -9.51
N GLY A 487 4.09 -16.33 -8.78
CA GLY A 487 3.29 -17.06 -7.79
C GLY A 487 3.54 -18.56 -7.89
N SER A 488 3.43 -19.26 -6.76
CA SER A 488 3.50 -20.73 -6.68
C SER A 488 2.20 -21.35 -7.23
N LYS A 489 1.96 -21.22 -8.54
CA LYS A 489 0.80 -21.78 -9.24
C LYS A 489 1.19 -23.09 -9.91
N PHE A 490 0.46 -24.15 -9.60
CA PHE A 490 0.70 -25.48 -10.16
C PHE A 490 -0.53 -25.93 -10.93
N MET A 491 -0.33 -26.67 -12.01
CA MET A 491 -1.41 -27.47 -12.58
C MET A 491 -1.46 -28.80 -11.85
N GLY A 492 -2.64 -29.18 -11.38
CA GLY A 492 -2.89 -30.51 -10.84
C GLY A 492 -3.96 -31.20 -11.68
N SER A 493 -4.04 -32.51 -11.56
CA SER A 493 -5.15 -33.28 -12.09
C SER A 493 -5.58 -34.36 -11.10
N PHE A 494 -6.86 -34.68 -11.14
CA PHE A 494 -7.39 -35.84 -10.43
C PHE A 494 -8.57 -36.43 -11.20
N GLN A 495 -8.78 -37.73 -11.03
CA GLN A 495 -9.86 -38.45 -11.65
C GLN A 495 -10.99 -38.61 -10.63
N LEU A 496 -12.14 -37.99 -10.88
CA LEU A 496 -13.31 -38.17 -10.01
C LEU A 496 -13.82 -39.62 -10.14
N PRO A 497 -14.14 -40.31 -9.02
CA PRO A 497 -14.75 -41.64 -9.08
C PRO A 497 -15.99 -41.66 -9.97
N GLY A 498 -15.96 -42.47 -11.03
CA GLY A 498 -17.08 -42.62 -11.96
C GLY A 498 -17.20 -41.54 -13.05
N GLN A 499 -16.26 -40.60 -13.15
CA GLN A 499 -16.15 -39.70 -14.32
C GLN A 499 -15.04 -40.22 -15.24
N PRO A 500 -15.31 -40.40 -16.55
CA PRO A 500 -14.31 -40.88 -17.49
C PRO A 500 -13.21 -39.84 -17.74
N ASP A 501 -13.52 -38.56 -17.54
CA ASP A 501 -12.63 -37.44 -17.84
C ASP A 501 -11.82 -37.01 -16.62
N GLU A 502 -10.52 -36.83 -16.84
CA GLU A 502 -9.59 -36.24 -15.88
C GLU A 502 -9.93 -34.77 -15.67
N LEU A 503 -10.20 -34.38 -14.42
CA LEU A 503 -10.42 -32.98 -14.08
C LEU A 503 -9.07 -32.32 -13.84
N VAL A 504 -8.67 -31.46 -14.76
CA VAL A 504 -7.51 -30.59 -14.58
C VAL A 504 -7.91 -29.41 -13.69
N ILE A 505 -7.07 -29.10 -12.70
CA ILE A 505 -7.23 -28.00 -11.74
C ILE A 505 -6.01 -27.09 -11.74
N ALA A 506 -6.23 -25.80 -11.48
CA ALA A 506 -5.18 -24.88 -11.07
C ALA A 506 -5.10 -24.86 -9.55
N VAL A 507 -3.93 -25.18 -9.00
CA VAL A 507 -3.62 -25.06 -7.58
C VAL A 507 -2.89 -23.74 -7.34
N LYS A 508 -3.48 -22.87 -6.51
CA LYS A 508 -2.87 -21.60 -6.06
C LYS A 508 -2.30 -21.81 -4.65
N ARG A 509 -0.97 -21.76 -4.51
CA ARG A 509 -0.28 -21.67 -3.20
C ARG A 509 0.11 -20.23 -2.90
N MET A 510 -0.12 -19.81 -1.65
CA MET A 510 0.33 -18.51 -1.16
C MET A 510 1.79 -18.59 -0.69
N TYR A 511 2.56 -17.51 -0.85
CA TYR A 511 3.99 -17.49 -0.50
C TYR A 511 4.23 -17.64 1.00
N ASP A 512 3.36 -17.08 1.84
CA ASP A 512 3.59 -16.99 3.28
C ASP A 512 3.13 -18.23 4.07
N ASP A 513 2.72 -19.31 3.40
CA ASP A 513 2.19 -20.56 4.00
C ASP A 513 1.10 -20.32 5.09
N ASP A 514 0.54 -19.10 5.20
CA ASP A 514 -0.46 -18.77 6.21
C ASP A 514 -1.82 -19.34 5.77
N ALA A 515 -2.19 -20.47 6.38
CA ALA A 515 -3.45 -21.15 6.13
C ALA A 515 -4.67 -20.23 6.30
N ARG A 516 -4.57 -19.16 7.13
CA ARG A 516 -5.65 -18.19 7.29
C ARG A 516 -5.90 -17.40 6.03
N VAL A 517 -4.84 -16.98 5.32
CA VAL A 517 -4.97 -16.24 4.05
C VAL A 517 -5.62 -17.12 2.99
N VAL A 518 -5.17 -18.38 2.89
CA VAL A 518 -5.75 -19.36 1.97
C VAL A 518 -7.24 -19.57 2.26
N TRP A 519 -7.59 -19.73 3.53
CA TRP A 519 -8.98 -19.89 3.97
C TRP A 519 -9.83 -18.65 3.66
N LEU A 520 -9.31 -17.45 3.94
CA LEU A 520 -10.00 -16.19 3.65
C LEU A 520 -10.26 -15.98 2.17
N GLU A 521 -9.31 -16.34 1.31
CA GLU A 521 -9.49 -16.27 -0.14
C GLU A 521 -10.52 -17.29 -0.65
N GLY A 522 -10.56 -18.49 -0.06
CA GLY A 522 -11.64 -19.45 -0.31
C GLY A 522 -13.01 -18.92 0.12
N ALA A 523 -13.11 -18.36 1.33
CA ALA A 523 -14.32 -17.76 1.86
C ALA A 523 -14.80 -16.59 0.98
N ARG A 524 -13.88 -15.73 0.55
CA ARG A 524 -14.15 -14.60 -0.33
C ARG A 524 -14.79 -15.03 -1.64
N ALA A 525 -14.25 -16.06 -2.29
CA ALA A 525 -14.77 -16.57 -3.55
C ALA A 525 -16.13 -17.27 -3.39
N SER A 526 -16.31 -18.03 -2.31
CA SER A 526 -17.60 -18.65 -1.97
C SER A 526 -18.68 -17.61 -1.76
N GLU A 527 -18.38 -16.54 -1.01
CA GLU A 527 -19.31 -15.44 -0.78
C GLU A 527 -19.61 -14.65 -2.06
N LEU A 528 -18.61 -14.41 -2.91
CA LEU A 528 -18.86 -13.78 -4.22
C LEU A 528 -19.78 -14.65 -5.08
N ASN A 529 -19.62 -15.98 -5.06
CA ASN A 529 -20.50 -16.87 -5.82
C ASN A 529 -21.95 -16.75 -5.32
N ARG A 530 -22.16 -16.76 -3.99
CA ARG A 530 -23.49 -16.53 -3.39
C ARG A 530 -24.09 -15.19 -3.83
N LEU A 531 -23.32 -14.10 -3.74
CA LEU A 531 -23.76 -12.76 -4.16
C LEU A 531 -24.05 -12.67 -5.66
N CYS A 532 -23.30 -13.40 -6.51
CA CYS A 532 -23.59 -13.51 -7.94
C CYS A 532 -24.94 -14.19 -8.20
N ASP A 533 -25.24 -15.28 -7.49
CA ASP A 533 -26.51 -15.98 -7.62
C ASP A 533 -27.70 -15.08 -7.19
N GLU A 534 -27.55 -14.35 -6.08
CA GLU A 534 -28.57 -13.38 -5.65
C GLU A 534 -28.74 -12.20 -6.63
N PHE A 535 -27.65 -11.74 -7.22
CA PHE A 535 -27.67 -10.70 -8.25
C PHE A 535 -28.42 -11.18 -9.51
N ARG A 536 -28.17 -12.42 -9.96
CA ARG A 536 -28.91 -13.01 -11.10
C ARG A 536 -30.38 -13.16 -10.79
N LYS A 537 -30.72 -13.71 -9.62
CA LYS A 537 -32.11 -13.83 -9.16
C LYS A 537 -32.81 -12.47 -9.13
N ARG A 538 -32.16 -11.44 -8.60
CA ARG A 538 -32.71 -10.08 -8.60
C ARG A 538 -32.94 -9.55 -10.02
N ALA A 539 -32.06 -9.86 -10.96
CA ALA A 539 -32.24 -9.47 -12.35
C ALA A 539 -33.42 -10.18 -13.02
N GLU A 540 -33.58 -11.48 -12.77
CA GLU A 540 -34.74 -12.27 -13.19
C GLU A 540 -36.04 -11.68 -12.63
N ASP A 541 -36.10 -11.41 -11.32
CA ASP A 541 -37.25 -10.80 -10.63
C ASP A 541 -37.62 -9.44 -11.21
N MET A 542 -36.65 -8.72 -11.78
CA MET A 542 -36.81 -7.40 -12.38
C MET A 542 -36.94 -7.42 -13.90
N ASN A 543 -36.96 -8.61 -14.51
CA ASN A 543 -36.97 -8.82 -15.96
C ASN A 543 -35.83 -8.06 -16.68
N VAL A 544 -34.65 -8.04 -16.05
CA VAL A 544 -33.42 -7.46 -16.60
C VAL A 544 -32.56 -8.59 -17.15
N GLN A 545 -32.33 -8.60 -18.45
CA GLN A 545 -31.47 -9.59 -19.07
C GLN A 545 -30.00 -9.29 -18.73
N LEU A 546 -29.40 -10.13 -17.89
CA LEU A 546 -27.96 -10.07 -17.65
C LEU A 546 -27.18 -10.86 -18.70
N PRO A 547 -25.93 -10.47 -18.93
CA PRO A 547 -25.00 -11.34 -19.62
C PRO A 547 -24.68 -12.59 -18.81
N ASP A 548 -24.42 -13.71 -19.50
CA ASP A 548 -24.04 -14.95 -18.83
C ASP A 548 -22.63 -14.82 -18.24
N PHE A 549 -22.55 -14.75 -16.92
CA PHE A 549 -21.29 -14.83 -16.20
C PHE A 549 -21.44 -15.68 -14.95
N GLU A 550 -20.34 -16.28 -14.51
CA GLU A 550 -20.29 -17.15 -13.32
C GLU A 550 -18.97 -17.01 -12.57
N VAL A 551 -18.97 -17.40 -11.28
CA VAL A 551 -17.75 -17.46 -10.47
C VAL A 551 -17.20 -18.87 -10.53
N ALA A 552 -15.91 -19.01 -10.81
CA ALA A 552 -15.23 -20.29 -10.80
C ALA A 552 -15.30 -20.87 -9.39
N ALA A 553 -15.76 -22.13 -9.28
CA ALA A 553 -15.74 -22.85 -8.03
C ALA A 553 -14.31 -22.94 -7.49
N ILE A 554 -14.16 -22.66 -6.20
CA ILE A 554 -12.89 -22.80 -5.48
C ILE A 554 -13.08 -23.86 -4.39
N CYS A 555 -12.13 -24.78 -4.30
CA CYS A 555 -12.03 -25.72 -3.19
C CYS A 555 -10.72 -25.53 -2.44
N LEU A 556 -10.71 -25.95 -1.17
CA LEU A 556 -9.49 -26.00 -0.37
C LEU A 556 -8.91 -27.40 -0.51
N ILE A 557 -7.62 -27.47 -0.78
CA ILE A 557 -6.87 -28.72 -0.80
C ILE A 557 -5.82 -28.69 0.29
N THR A 558 -5.74 -29.76 1.07
CA THR A 558 -4.69 -29.93 2.07
C THR A 558 -3.75 -31.02 1.58
N ASP A 559 -2.48 -30.67 1.40
CA ASP A 559 -1.41 -31.63 1.13
C ASP A 559 -1.21 -32.49 2.40
N THR A 560 -1.39 -33.80 2.29
CA THR A 560 -1.34 -34.69 3.46
C THR A 560 0.08 -34.88 4.02
N GLU A 561 1.12 -34.65 3.21
CA GLU A 561 2.50 -34.80 3.66
C GLU A 561 3.02 -33.52 4.32
N SER A 562 2.69 -32.37 3.73
CA SER A 562 3.17 -31.08 4.23
C SER A 562 2.19 -30.35 5.15
N GLU A 563 0.96 -30.87 5.29
CA GLU A 563 -0.17 -30.23 5.96
C GLU A 563 -0.48 -28.82 5.43
N LYS A 564 0.01 -28.48 4.23
CA LYS A 564 -0.16 -27.16 3.63
C LYS A 564 -1.52 -27.04 2.96
N LEU A 565 -2.22 -25.97 3.30
CA LEU A 565 -3.47 -25.59 2.67
C LEU A 565 -3.20 -24.83 1.36
N SER A 566 -3.89 -25.19 0.29
CA SER A 566 -3.87 -24.50 -0.99
C SER A 566 -5.29 -24.30 -1.52
N LEU A 567 -5.48 -23.37 -2.46
CA LEU A 567 -6.74 -23.25 -3.20
C LEU A 567 -6.63 -24.04 -4.49
N ALA A 568 -7.69 -24.71 -4.88
CA ALA A 568 -7.82 -25.31 -6.20
C ALA A 568 -9.07 -24.78 -6.90
N GLN A 569 -8.97 -24.64 -8.22
CA GLN A 569 -10.07 -24.23 -9.09
C GLN A 569 -10.02 -25.05 -10.39
N PRO A 570 -11.15 -25.36 -11.04
CA PRO A 570 -11.14 -26.03 -12.33
C PRO A 570 -10.27 -25.29 -13.36
N TRP A 571 -9.35 -26.00 -13.99
CA TRP A 571 -8.55 -25.45 -15.07
C TRP A 571 -9.44 -25.21 -16.29
N ARG A 572 -9.18 -24.09 -16.96
CA ARG A 572 -9.86 -23.71 -18.19
C ARG A 572 -8.88 -23.03 -19.13
N HIS A 573 -9.00 -23.37 -20.41
CA HIS A 573 -8.33 -22.67 -21.48
C HIS A 573 -9.18 -21.47 -21.91
N GLY A 574 -8.55 -20.32 -22.09
CA GLY A 574 -9.23 -19.11 -22.52
C GLY A 574 -8.29 -17.92 -22.57
N THR A 575 -8.78 -16.82 -23.15
CA THR A 575 -8.08 -15.54 -23.06
C THR A 575 -8.44 -14.91 -21.73
N ARG A 576 -7.46 -14.75 -20.84
CA ARG A 576 -7.61 -13.96 -19.61
C ARG A 576 -7.92 -12.52 -19.99
N VAL A 577 -8.97 -11.97 -19.41
CA VAL A 577 -9.38 -10.58 -19.59
C VAL A 577 -9.67 -9.98 -18.22
N ASP A 578 -8.90 -8.96 -17.86
CA ASP A 578 -9.18 -8.12 -16.71
C ASP A 578 -10.21 -7.05 -17.13
N MET A 579 -11.07 -6.60 -16.21
CA MET A 579 -12.12 -5.61 -16.53
C MET A 579 -11.62 -4.37 -17.29
N ILE A 580 -10.40 -3.93 -17.02
CA ILE A 580 -9.78 -2.74 -17.62
C ILE A 580 -9.54 -2.93 -19.14
N ASN A 581 -9.50 -4.18 -19.61
CA ASN A 581 -9.14 -4.56 -20.97
C ASN A 581 -10.32 -5.07 -21.80
N PHE A 582 -11.58 -4.81 -21.40
CA PHE A 582 -12.72 -5.11 -22.27
C PHE A 582 -12.70 -4.22 -23.52
N ASP A 583 -12.76 -4.83 -24.69
CA ASP A 583 -12.97 -4.12 -25.95
C ASP A 583 -14.42 -3.58 -26.05
N ALA A 584 -14.66 -2.73 -27.05
CA ALA A 584 -15.97 -2.14 -27.29
C ALA A 584 -17.09 -3.19 -27.51
N THR A 585 -16.75 -4.40 -27.99
CA THR A 585 -17.73 -5.46 -28.22
C THR A 585 -18.19 -6.15 -26.94
N ARG A 586 -17.47 -5.93 -25.83
CA ARG A 586 -17.67 -6.56 -24.52
C ARG A 586 -18.02 -5.57 -23.41
N ILE A 587 -18.37 -4.33 -23.78
CA ILE A 587 -18.69 -3.26 -22.83
C ILE A 587 -19.87 -3.61 -21.91
N TRP A 588 -20.82 -4.41 -22.39
CA TRP A 588 -21.99 -4.86 -21.62
C TRP A 588 -21.62 -5.81 -20.48
N PHE A 589 -20.57 -6.64 -20.62
CA PHE A 589 -20.01 -7.40 -19.49
C PHE A 589 -19.41 -6.46 -18.45
N ALA A 590 -18.63 -5.48 -18.90
CA ALA A 590 -18.03 -4.49 -18.00
C ALA A 590 -19.11 -3.73 -17.20
N GLN A 591 -20.21 -3.35 -17.86
CA GLN A 591 -21.35 -2.70 -17.22
C GLN A 591 -22.06 -3.62 -16.23
N ALA A 592 -22.34 -4.87 -16.60
CA ALA A 592 -22.98 -5.84 -15.69
C ALA A 592 -22.11 -6.14 -14.46
N LEU A 593 -20.80 -6.33 -14.64
CA LEU A 593 -19.86 -6.52 -13.54
C LEU A 593 -19.71 -5.26 -12.67
N THR A 594 -19.77 -4.06 -13.27
CA THR A 594 -19.81 -2.81 -12.50
C THR A 594 -21.10 -2.70 -11.66
N ALA A 595 -22.23 -3.17 -12.19
CA ALA A 595 -23.48 -3.24 -11.45
C ALA A 595 -23.45 -4.34 -10.37
N LEU A 596 -22.75 -5.45 -10.60
CA LEU A 596 -22.49 -6.46 -9.58
C LEU A 596 -21.67 -5.87 -8.42
N SER A 597 -20.61 -5.09 -8.68
CA SER A 597 -19.89 -4.38 -7.60
C SER A 597 -20.84 -3.50 -6.78
N HIS A 598 -21.70 -2.74 -7.44
CA HIS A 598 -22.69 -1.90 -6.76
C HIS A 598 -23.66 -2.75 -5.93
N TYR A 599 -24.17 -3.84 -6.49
CA TYR A 599 -25.03 -4.76 -5.77
C TYR A 599 -24.35 -5.34 -4.53
N THR A 600 -23.10 -5.82 -4.62
CA THR A 600 -22.36 -6.33 -3.45
C THR A 600 -22.17 -5.26 -2.37
N TYR A 601 -22.05 -3.99 -2.77
CA TYR A 601 -21.98 -2.86 -1.87
C TYR A 601 -23.30 -2.63 -1.12
N GLU A 602 -24.44 -2.69 -1.80
CA GLU A 602 -25.74 -2.57 -1.13
C GLU A 602 -26.08 -3.79 -0.28
N ALA A 603 -25.85 -5.00 -0.81
CA ALA A 603 -26.15 -6.27 -0.15
C ALA A 603 -25.38 -6.43 1.17
N SER A 604 -24.18 -5.86 1.26
CA SER A 604 -23.38 -5.84 2.49
C SER A 604 -23.72 -4.70 3.44
N ASN A 605 -24.85 -4.00 3.25
CA ASN A 605 -25.20 -2.77 3.97
C ASN A 605 -24.07 -1.73 3.96
N PHE A 606 -23.48 -1.52 2.77
CA PHE A 606 -22.41 -0.57 2.54
C PHE A 606 -21.10 -0.89 3.28
N ASN A 607 -20.93 -2.12 3.77
CA ASN A 607 -19.75 -2.53 4.53
C ASN A 607 -18.64 -3.08 3.66
N SER A 608 -18.95 -3.81 2.58
CA SER A 608 -17.95 -4.39 1.70
C SER A 608 -18.26 -4.16 0.23
N VAL A 609 -17.26 -4.27 -0.64
CA VAL A 609 -17.45 -4.22 -2.09
C VAL A 609 -16.48 -5.16 -2.79
N TYR A 610 -16.97 -5.86 -3.81
CA TYR A 610 -16.17 -6.69 -4.70
C TYR A 610 -15.89 -5.94 -6.00
N VAL A 611 -14.61 -5.81 -6.36
CA VAL A 611 -14.11 -5.05 -7.53
C VAL A 611 -12.98 -5.81 -8.22
N ASP A 612 -12.39 -5.23 -9.27
CA ASP A 612 -11.25 -5.78 -9.99
C ASP A 612 -11.47 -7.25 -10.42
N PHE A 613 -12.64 -7.53 -11.00
CA PHE A 613 -12.96 -8.88 -11.47
C PHE A 613 -11.96 -9.32 -12.55
N GLU A 614 -11.37 -10.49 -12.33
CA GLU A 614 -10.52 -11.17 -13.30
C GLU A 614 -11.18 -12.47 -13.74
N GLY A 615 -11.12 -12.73 -15.04
CA GLY A 615 -11.85 -13.83 -15.63
C GLY A 615 -11.36 -14.19 -17.03
N PHE A 616 -12.05 -15.15 -17.63
CA PHE A 616 -11.85 -15.52 -19.02
C PHE A 616 -13.21 -15.66 -19.71
N PHE A 617 -13.22 -15.34 -20.99
CA PHE A 617 -14.37 -15.63 -21.84
C PHE A 617 -14.42 -17.12 -22.16
N ILE A 618 -15.58 -17.71 -21.94
CA ILE A 618 -15.96 -19.04 -22.43
C ILE A 618 -16.94 -18.88 -23.59
N SER A 619 -17.29 -19.97 -24.27
CA SER A 619 -18.21 -19.93 -25.42
C SER A 619 -19.58 -19.36 -25.07
N THR A 620 -20.03 -19.51 -23.82
CA THR A 620 -21.35 -19.07 -23.38
C THR A 620 -21.34 -17.73 -22.64
N GLY A 621 -20.19 -17.28 -22.12
CA GLY A 621 -20.17 -16.22 -21.13
C GLY A 621 -18.81 -15.79 -20.60
N TYR A 622 -18.79 -15.19 -19.42
CA TYR A 622 -17.58 -14.76 -18.71
C TYR A 622 -17.44 -15.47 -17.37
N ARG A 623 -16.33 -16.16 -17.13
CA ARG A 623 -16.07 -16.85 -15.86
C ARG A 623 -15.07 -16.09 -15.02
N ILE A 624 -15.50 -15.59 -13.88
CA ILE A 624 -14.71 -14.86 -12.87
C ILE A 624 -13.91 -15.88 -12.06
N PHE A 625 -12.58 -15.82 -12.06
CA PHE A 625 -11.73 -16.69 -11.23
C PHE A 625 -11.02 -15.94 -10.10
N ASP A 626 -11.07 -14.61 -10.14
CA ASP A 626 -10.52 -13.77 -9.09
C ASP A 626 -11.28 -12.44 -8.99
N SER A 627 -11.17 -11.82 -7.81
CA SER A 627 -11.66 -10.48 -7.56
C SER A 627 -10.92 -9.88 -6.37
N ARG A 628 -11.11 -8.59 -6.14
CA ARG A 628 -10.62 -7.90 -4.95
C ARG A 628 -11.79 -7.53 -4.07
N THR A 629 -11.63 -7.73 -2.77
CA THR A 629 -12.66 -7.37 -1.77
C THR A 629 -12.12 -6.29 -0.84
N HIS A 630 -12.97 -5.31 -0.58
CA HIS A 630 -12.71 -4.23 0.37
C HIS A 630 -13.78 -4.24 1.45
N VAL A 631 -13.41 -4.03 2.72
CA VAL A 631 -14.33 -4.05 3.87
C VAL A 631 -14.07 -2.82 4.75
N LYS A 632 -15.12 -2.13 5.21
CA LYS A 632 -15.05 -0.95 6.09
C LYS A 632 -14.76 -1.32 7.53
N ASP A 633 -15.59 -2.17 8.12
CA ASP A 633 -15.63 -2.38 9.57
C ASP A 633 -15.06 -3.74 9.97
N ILE A 634 -14.07 -3.72 10.86
CA ILE A 634 -13.24 -4.87 11.32
C ILE A 634 -13.83 -5.45 12.62
N LYS A 635 -15.16 -5.42 12.77
CA LYS A 635 -15.80 -5.83 14.03
C LYS A 635 -15.86 -7.35 14.20
N SER A 636 -15.70 -8.13 13.14
CA SER A 636 -15.42 -9.56 13.23
C SER A 636 -13.91 -9.77 13.36
N ASN A 637 -13.48 -10.87 13.98
CA ASN A 637 -12.06 -11.25 14.16
C ASN A 637 -11.27 -11.45 12.84
N LEU A 638 -11.77 -10.96 11.71
CA LEU A 638 -11.14 -10.96 10.39
C LEU A 638 -10.68 -9.53 10.11
N CYS A 639 -9.37 -9.31 10.03
CA CYS A 639 -8.87 -7.98 9.74
C CYS A 639 -9.21 -7.65 8.27
N GLY A 640 -9.76 -6.46 8.00
CA GLY A 640 -10.05 -6.03 6.62
C GLY A 640 -8.80 -5.95 5.73
N SER A 641 -7.60 -5.96 6.34
CA SER A 641 -6.29 -6.11 5.67
C SER A 641 -5.94 -7.54 5.27
N ASP A 642 -6.67 -8.53 5.75
CA ASP A 642 -6.31 -9.95 5.58
C ASP A 642 -6.70 -10.48 4.20
N PHE A 643 -7.66 -9.84 3.52
CA PHE A 643 -7.90 -10.10 2.10
C PHE A 643 -6.74 -9.53 1.27
N LEU A 644 -6.20 -10.35 0.37
CA LEU A 644 -5.05 -9.95 -0.42
C LEU A 644 -5.39 -8.73 -1.30
N GLY A 645 -4.63 -7.65 -1.11
CA GLY A 645 -4.82 -6.41 -1.85
C GLY A 645 -6.00 -5.55 -1.40
N SER A 646 -6.64 -5.86 -0.26
CA SER A 646 -7.66 -4.99 0.31
C SER A 646 -7.06 -3.65 0.76
N MET A 647 -7.77 -2.57 0.45
CA MET A 647 -7.48 -1.20 0.89
C MET A 647 -8.46 -0.73 1.97
N GLY A 648 -9.22 -1.65 2.56
CA GLY A 648 -10.15 -1.39 3.67
C GLY A 648 -11.21 -0.32 3.38
N ALA A 649 -11.59 0.42 4.42
CA ALA A 649 -12.61 1.47 4.35
C ALA A 649 -12.34 2.52 3.26
N SER A 650 -11.09 2.88 3.03
CA SER A 650 -10.74 3.90 2.02
C SER A 650 -11.16 3.50 0.60
N ALA A 651 -11.07 2.23 0.24
CA ALA A 651 -11.51 1.78 -1.09
C ALA A 651 -13.03 1.60 -1.16
N VAL A 652 -13.68 1.20 -0.07
CA VAL A 652 -15.15 1.15 -0.02
C VAL A 652 -15.74 2.56 -0.17
N GLU A 653 -15.20 3.54 0.53
CA GLU A 653 -15.58 4.95 0.38
C GLU A 653 -15.21 5.50 -1.00
N GLY A 654 -14.04 5.12 -1.52
CA GLY A 654 -13.61 5.45 -2.87
C GLY A 654 -14.58 4.93 -3.92
N PHE A 655 -15.05 3.69 -3.78
CA PHE A 655 -16.09 3.12 -4.63
C PHE A 655 -17.38 3.93 -4.53
N HIS A 656 -17.87 4.17 -3.31
CA HIS A 656 -19.10 4.94 -3.08
C HIS A 656 -19.08 6.33 -3.72
N MET A 657 -17.99 7.08 -3.57
CA MET A 657 -17.86 8.45 -4.10
C MET A 657 -17.71 8.50 -5.62
N ASN A 658 -17.11 7.48 -6.24
CA ASN A 658 -16.73 7.52 -7.66
C ASN A 658 -17.60 6.64 -8.55
N HIS A 659 -18.43 5.77 -7.97
CA HIS A 659 -19.32 4.89 -8.72
C HIS A 659 -20.37 5.71 -9.46
N LYS A 660 -20.51 5.47 -10.76
CA LYS A 660 -21.58 6.01 -11.59
C LYS A 660 -22.51 4.87 -11.95
N CYS A 661 -23.77 4.98 -11.53
CA CYS A 661 -24.81 4.02 -11.90
C CYS A 661 -24.91 3.95 -13.42
N ASN A 662 -24.86 2.74 -13.97
CA ASN A 662 -25.10 2.46 -15.38
C ASN A 662 -26.53 1.90 -15.58
N ASP A 663 -26.86 1.55 -16.81
CA ASP A 663 -28.20 1.07 -17.18
C ASP A 663 -28.63 -0.16 -16.37
N TYR A 664 -27.71 -1.10 -16.07
CA TYR A 664 -28.01 -2.24 -15.20
C TYR A 664 -28.29 -1.81 -13.76
N CYS A 665 -27.53 -0.87 -13.21
CA CYS A 665 -27.77 -0.36 -11.85
C CYS A 665 -29.18 0.25 -11.73
N VAL A 666 -29.57 1.05 -12.74
CA VAL A 666 -30.88 1.70 -12.80
C VAL A 666 -32.00 0.68 -13.01
N ALA A 667 -31.82 -0.26 -13.95
CA ALA A 667 -32.81 -1.30 -14.25
C ALA A 667 -33.04 -2.22 -13.03
N LEU A 668 -31.99 -2.52 -12.27
CA LEU A 668 -32.03 -3.33 -11.05
C LEU A 668 -32.48 -2.55 -9.80
N LYS A 669 -32.85 -1.27 -9.98
CA LYS A 669 -33.23 -0.32 -8.93
C LYS A 669 -32.25 -0.36 -7.75
N LEU A 670 -30.96 -0.38 -8.04
CA LEU A 670 -29.93 -0.17 -7.03
C LEU A 670 -30.00 1.30 -6.59
N GLY A 671 -29.78 1.56 -5.31
CA GLY A 671 -29.80 2.89 -4.72
C GLY A 671 -28.82 3.82 -5.41
N ASN A 672 -29.22 5.06 -5.64
CA ASN A 672 -28.34 6.03 -6.29
C ASN A 672 -27.28 6.51 -5.30
N LEU A 673 -26.06 5.96 -5.40
CA LEU A 673 -24.94 6.31 -4.52
C LEU A 673 -24.57 7.80 -4.58
N ALA A 674 -24.80 8.48 -5.70
CA ALA A 674 -24.53 9.91 -5.83
C ALA A 674 -25.58 10.79 -5.12
N GLN A 675 -26.83 10.31 -4.94
CA GLN A 675 -27.90 11.08 -4.30
C GLN A 675 -27.89 11.00 -2.77
N LEU A 676 -27.27 9.97 -2.19
CA LEU A 676 -27.17 9.82 -0.73
C LEU A 676 -26.41 10.98 -0.05
N PHE A 677 -25.56 11.70 -0.79
CA PHE A 677 -24.90 12.92 -0.30
C PHE A 677 -25.81 14.15 -0.24
N CYS A 678 -26.91 14.18 -1.01
CA CYS A 678 -27.78 15.36 -1.11
C CYS A 678 -28.95 15.37 -0.13
N ILE A 679 -29.21 14.26 0.58
CA ILE A 679 -30.39 14.13 1.46
C ILE A 679 -30.04 14.38 2.94
N PHE A 680 -28.76 14.61 3.28
CA PHE A 680 -28.33 15.00 4.64
C PHE A 680 -27.89 16.46 4.84
N PRO A 681 -28.51 17.50 4.25
CA PRO A 681 -28.41 18.84 4.80
C PRO A 681 -29.50 19.03 5.88
N SER A 682 -29.10 19.38 7.10
CA SER A 682 -29.94 20.00 8.15
C SER A 682 -31.04 19.17 8.83
N TYR A 683 -30.66 18.19 9.66
CA TYR A 683 -31.46 17.75 10.83
C TYR A 683 -30.67 17.99 12.14
N SER A 684 -30.11 19.19 12.31
CA SER A 684 -29.40 19.60 13.54
C SER A 684 -29.99 20.86 14.19
N PHE A 685 -31.23 21.22 13.86
CA PHE A 685 -32.01 22.21 14.60
C PHE A 685 -33.40 21.63 14.83
N LEU A 686 -33.82 21.56 16.10
CA LEU A 686 -35.03 20.93 16.64
C LEU A 686 -34.91 19.44 17.01
N LEU A 687 -34.22 19.17 18.13
CA LEU A 687 -34.78 18.46 19.29
C LEU A 687 -33.94 18.77 20.54
#